data_AF-W7MJH6-F1
#
_entry.id   AF-W7MJH6-F1
#
_cell.length_a   1.000
_cell.length_b   1.000
_cell.length_c   1.000
_cell.angle_alpha   90.00
_cell.angle_beta   90.00
_cell.angle_gamma   90.00
#
_symmetry.space_group_name_H-M   'P 1'
#
loop_
_entity.id
_entity.type
_entity.pdbx_description
1 polymer ?
#
loop_
_entity_poly.entity_id
_entity_poly.type
_entity_poly.pdbx_seq_one_letter_code
_entity_poly.pdbx_strand_id
1 'polypeptide(L)'
;MDSRAAAAEGMRSAIEYWSQFVARSISHRLDTEKFENYVRLVHDQHPLPPALVADFFLRPQPSNDNSLDPRIPPYLQVLTRLGYVDAPSILKALYKYSSLHAYAQQPNANEGKDKEKENEKSDDKEKDEKKQKITRWKSSYWAEEVLFYGITKSVVEGKAIRDSKTALEMTRIISKLMVLFTTAFAADMIEQLHTTQVRDEMESSRAALVALLLRMCENDILVGAVSKPIAKDVRKEMSAGLASFVPTLQLVPQITDKLEQFRTEILASSDPADKKKQATNAAMDELLDSAVGLDNFVVADIPISNTRTGLYIYLNAALIARPLLDDHALFSYMSNKYQGDIQSSAIDLILASFDILANAVFRNEGQKDAHLLRSFLINKVPILLYQLLPPGFPGTSAEFCITEALSHVDTSLFPTASLMFDESRNNNPYTESVREEFCAACVLHGLVQREHVERILGEISLSYEPSLQKHSKDKLVQDCLSDTEKIQGLVRELDKMDGNVGAVCQALVEVLRQSCHNKETMSLKVLCSQLAAKPQSLDVILLFEKLPNILEPLCQLLDNWRYEDDQEEYQPVYEEFGAVLLLVLAFTYRYNLNAVEIGIASPDSWVARIIGRGHIGRQCNELTQRENDHLNGWIHGLFDTEAGGLGDELMSSCPPQEFYLVVAPLFQSIVVAYTHGYLNDESLKGGIECEYHCQLDDFILTRQTLWIPSYCHLLFRRFDSWQTISGSTKKNKSPLSRFCNSSSSQVPFRGKQAQCFHP
;
A
#
# COMPACT_ATOMS: atom_id res chain seq x y z
N MET A 1 -24.69 35.08 -40.20
CA MET A 1 -24.30 33.66 -40.29
C MET A 1 -22.87 33.45 -39.76
N ASP A 2 -22.01 34.45 -39.81
CA ASP A 2 -20.58 34.37 -39.43
C ASP A 2 -20.31 34.08 -37.95
N SER A 3 -21.14 34.57 -37.02
CA SER A 3 -20.99 34.28 -35.58
C SER A 3 -21.24 32.81 -35.21
N ARG A 4 -22.16 32.11 -35.91
CA ARG A 4 -22.39 30.67 -35.69
C ARG A 4 -21.29 29.80 -36.29
N ALA A 5 -20.71 30.22 -37.41
CA ALA A 5 -19.57 29.53 -38.02
C ALA A 5 -18.31 29.66 -37.14
N ALA A 6 -18.01 30.87 -36.65
CA ALA A 6 -16.89 31.12 -35.74
C ALA A 6 -17.04 30.39 -34.39
N ALA A 7 -18.26 30.33 -33.82
CA ALA A 7 -18.53 29.56 -32.61
C ALA A 7 -18.37 28.04 -32.83
N ALA A 8 -18.77 27.53 -34.00
CA ALA A 8 -18.59 26.12 -34.35
C ALA A 8 -17.12 25.75 -34.57
N GLU A 9 -16.33 26.66 -35.13
CA GLU A 9 -14.89 26.49 -35.32
C GLU A 9 -14.11 26.57 -34.01
N GLY A 10 -14.45 27.52 -33.13
CA GLY A 10 -13.91 27.60 -31.77
C GLY A 10 -14.24 26.35 -30.93
N MET A 11 -15.46 25.82 -31.06
CA MET A 11 -15.85 24.58 -30.40
C MET A 11 -15.07 23.36 -30.92
N ARG A 12 -14.84 23.26 -32.23
CA ARG A 12 -14.02 22.18 -32.82
C ARG A 12 -12.57 22.26 -32.34
N SER A 13 -12.00 23.45 -32.31
CA SER A 13 -10.65 23.69 -31.79
C SER A 13 -10.54 23.31 -30.31
N ALA A 14 -11.52 23.69 -29.48
CA ALA A 14 -11.57 23.30 -28.07
C ALA A 14 -11.66 21.77 -27.91
N ILE A 15 -12.52 21.08 -28.68
CA ILE A 15 -12.65 19.62 -28.67
C ILE A 15 -11.31 18.94 -29.01
N GLU A 16 -10.63 19.40 -30.05
CA GLU A 16 -9.34 18.85 -30.45
C GLU A 16 -8.26 19.08 -29.39
N TYR A 17 -8.23 20.28 -28.80
CA TYR A 17 -7.28 20.63 -27.75
C TYR A 17 -7.50 19.78 -26.50
N TRP A 18 -8.74 19.64 -26.01
CA TRP A 18 -9.06 18.78 -24.87
C TRP A 18 -8.70 17.32 -25.12
N SER A 19 -8.96 16.81 -26.33
CA SER A 19 -8.56 15.45 -26.70
C SER A 19 -7.04 15.26 -26.62
N GLN A 20 -6.26 16.22 -27.12
CA GLN A 20 -4.80 16.17 -27.04
C GLN A 20 -4.28 16.35 -25.61
N PHE A 21 -4.89 17.24 -24.83
CA PHE A 21 -4.54 17.48 -23.43
C PHE A 21 -4.73 16.23 -22.58
N VAL A 22 -5.87 15.54 -22.71
CA VAL A 22 -6.15 14.29 -21.99
C VAL A 22 -5.15 13.20 -22.40
N ALA A 23 -4.92 13.02 -23.70
CA ALA A 23 -3.96 12.03 -24.19
C ALA A 23 -2.54 12.29 -23.65
N ARG A 24 -2.07 13.55 -23.66
CA ARG A 24 -0.77 13.94 -23.11
C ARG A 24 -0.69 13.77 -21.60
N SER A 25 -1.78 14.07 -20.88
CA SER A 25 -1.81 13.94 -19.42
C SER A 25 -1.63 12.50 -18.98
N ILE A 26 -2.27 11.57 -19.70
CA ILE A 26 -2.15 10.13 -19.45
C ILE A 26 -0.76 9.64 -19.89
N SER A 27 -0.27 10.03 -21.07
CA SER A 27 1.03 9.56 -21.60
C SER A 27 2.22 10.03 -20.77
N HIS A 28 2.21 11.29 -20.33
CA HIS A 28 3.28 11.85 -19.49
C HIS A 28 3.11 11.53 -18.01
N ARG A 29 2.06 10.78 -17.63
CA ARG A 29 1.82 10.38 -16.25
C ARG A 29 1.89 11.64 -15.34
N LEU A 30 1.12 12.67 -15.67
CA LEU A 30 1.09 13.91 -14.90
C LEU A 30 0.65 13.66 -13.45
N ASP A 31 1.29 14.34 -12.52
CA ASP A 31 0.86 14.35 -11.13
C ASP A 31 -0.43 15.16 -10.96
N THR A 32 -1.25 14.82 -9.96
CA THR A 32 -2.56 15.44 -9.70
C THR A 32 -2.45 16.95 -9.42
N GLU A 33 -1.42 17.41 -8.73
CA GLU A 33 -1.22 18.84 -8.42
C GLU A 33 -0.84 19.63 -9.68
N LYS A 34 0.03 19.06 -10.51
CA LYS A 34 0.41 19.65 -11.80
C LYS A 34 -0.78 19.69 -12.75
N PHE A 35 -1.57 18.62 -12.79
CA PHE A 35 -2.79 18.55 -13.58
C PHE A 35 -3.79 19.64 -13.18
N GLU A 36 -3.99 19.87 -11.87
CA GLU A 36 -4.87 20.94 -11.39
C GLU A 36 -4.45 22.33 -11.89
N ASN A 37 -3.16 22.64 -11.90
CA ASN A 37 -2.67 23.92 -12.40
C ASN A 37 -2.88 24.07 -13.91
N TYR A 38 -2.59 23.02 -14.68
CA TYR A 38 -2.78 23.07 -16.13
C TYR A 38 -4.25 23.11 -16.54
N VAL A 39 -5.12 22.33 -15.89
CA VAL A 39 -6.53 22.24 -16.29
C VAL A 39 -7.29 23.55 -16.08
N ARG A 40 -6.87 24.38 -15.11
CA ARG A 40 -7.39 25.75 -14.95
C ARG A 40 -7.10 26.60 -16.18
N LEU A 41 -5.85 26.60 -16.65
CA LEU A 41 -5.43 27.33 -17.85
C LEU A 41 -6.16 26.82 -19.11
N VAL A 42 -6.31 25.51 -19.24
CA VAL A 42 -6.99 24.89 -20.39
C VAL A 42 -8.47 25.27 -20.41
N HIS A 43 -9.15 25.22 -19.26
CA HIS A 43 -10.55 25.59 -19.18
C HIS A 43 -10.79 27.08 -19.45
N ASP A 44 -9.88 27.96 -18.99
CA ASP A 44 -9.96 29.40 -19.24
C ASP A 44 -9.80 29.76 -20.73
N GLN A 45 -8.97 29.01 -21.46
CA GLN A 45 -8.73 29.24 -22.89
C GLN A 45 -9.72 28.51 -23.80
N HIS A 46 -10.17 27.33 -23.40
CA HIS A 46 -11.00 26.43 -24.20
C HIS A 46 -12.15 25.85 -23.35
N PRO A 47 -13.18 26.65 -22.98
CA PRO A 47 -14.27 26.15 -22.14
C PRO A 47 -15.12 25.12 -22.89
N LEU A 48 -15.45 24.00 -22.22
CA LEU A 48 -16.32 22.96 -22.75
C LEU A 48 -17.44 22.60 -21.75
N PRO A 49 -18.61 22.17 -22.23
CA PRO A 49 -19.67 21.66 -21.38
C PRO A 49 -19.22 20.47 -20.50
N PRO A 50 -19.68 20.37 -19.24
CA PRO A 50 -19.33 19.30 -18.31
C PRO A 50 -19.49 17.88 -18.88
N ALA A 51 -20.54 17.67 -19.67
CA ALA A 51 -20.82 16.40 -20.31
C ALA A 51 -19.76 15.97 -21.33
N LEU A 52 -19.17 16.92 -22.08
CA LEU A 52 -18.11 16.62 -23.05
C LEU A 52 -16.77 16.42 -22.35
N VAL A 53 -16.49 17.19 -21.30
CA VAL A 53 -15.28 16.99 -20.48
C VAL A 53 -15.31 15.58 -19.87
N ALA A 54 -16.42 15.19 -19.23
CA ALA A 54 -16.57 13.83 -18.69
C ALA A 54 -16.42 12.72 -19.76
N ASP A 55 -16.98 12.94 -20.96
CA ASP A 55 -16.88 12.01 -22.09
C ASP A 55 -15.41 11.78 -22.51
N PHE A 56 -14.58 12.82 -22.58
CA PHE A 56 -13.17 12.67 -22.95
C PHE A 56 -12.36 11.80 -21.97
N PHE A 57 -12.62 11.92 -20.67
CA PHE A 57 -11.92 11.15 -19.66
C PHE A 57 -12.43 9.71 -19.57
N LEU A 58 -13.71 9.46 -19.82
CA LEU A 58 -14.33 8.14 -19.60
C LEU A 58 -14.49 7.30 -20.87
N ARG A 59 -14.25 7.86 -22.05
CA ARG A 59 -14.36 7.18 -23.33
C ARG A 59 -13.19 6.20 -23.58
N PRO A 60 -13.46 5.00 -24.12
CA PRO A 60 -12.42 4.09 -24.63
C PRO A 60 -11.56 4.74 -25.70
N GLN A 61 -10.25 4.64 -25.54
CA GLN A 61 -9.29 5.15 -26.51
C GLN A 61 -9.04 4.06 -27.57
N PRO A 62 -8.78 4.42 -28.85
CA PRO A 62 -8.46 3.42 -29.88
C PRO A 62 -7.27 2.52 -29.51
N SER A 63 -6.35 3.00 -28.67
CA SER A 63 -5.19 2.27 -28.17
C SER A 63 -5.47 1.40 -26.95
N ASN A 64 -6.57 1.64 -26.22
CA ASN A 64 -6.96 0.89 -25.03
C ASN A 64 -8.49 0.89 -24.87
N ASP A 65 -9.08 -0.28 -25.10
CA ASP A 65 -10.50 -0.58 -24.86
C ASP A 65 -10.71 -1.62 -23.74
N ASN A 66 -9.64 -2.02 -23.05
CA ASN A 66 -9.70 -3.07 -22.04
C ASN A 66 -10.21 -2.53 -20.70
N SER A 67 -9.57 -1.48 -20.16
CA SER A 67 -9.92 -0.88 -18.88
C SER A 67 -9.48 0.59 -18.78
N LEU A 68 -10.12 1.34 -17.87
CA LEU A 68 -9.83 2.75 -17.62
C LEU A 68 -8.46 2.93 -16.92
N ASP A 69 -7.69 3.96 -17.29
CA ASP A 69 -6.42 4.26 -16.62
C ASP A 69 -6.65 4.68 -15.16
N PRO A 70 -5.88 4.16 -14.19
CA PRO A 70 -6.10 4.40 -12.76
C PRO A 70 -5.92 5.85 -12.31
N ARG A 71 -5.36 6.73 -13.15
CA ARG A 71 -5.21 8.17 -12.85
C ARG A 71 -6.43 9.01 -13.22
N ILE A 72 -7.35 8.45 -13.99
CA ILE A 72 -8.56 9.15 -14.42
C ILE A 72 -9.48 9.48 -13.24
N PRO A 73 -9.74 8.59 -12.26
CA PRO A 73 -10.57 8.94 -11.11
C PRO A 73 -10.01 10.12 -10.28
N PRO A 74 -8.71 10.19 -9.92
CA PRO A 74 -8.13 11.38 -9.31
C PRO A 74 -8.31 12.67 -10.14
N TYR A 75 -8.12 12.62 -11.46
CA TYR A 75 -8.35 13.79 -12.33
C TYR A 75 -9.81 14.22 -12.34
N LEU A 76 -10.75 13.28 -12.38
CA LEU A 76 -12.18 13.56 -12.29
C LEU A 76 -12.57 14.16 -10.93
N GLN A 77 -11.91 13.76 -9.83
CA GLN A 77 -12.10 14.39 -8.53
C GLN A 77 -11.67 15.86 -8.54
N VAL A 78 -10.51 16.18 -9.14
CA VAL A 78 -10.06 17.57 -9.33
C VAL A 78 -11.06 18.36 -10.17
N LEU A 79 -11.49 17.81 -11.31
CA LEU A 79 -12.47 18.45 -12.20
C LEU A 79 -13.81 18.71 -11.52
N THR A 80 -14.28 17.76 -10.70
CA THR A 80 -15.53 17.90 -9.93
C THR A 80 -15.38 18.97 -8.84
N ARG A 81 -14.22 19.04 -8.16
CA ARG A 81 -13.92 20.07 -7.16
C ARG A 81 -13.87 21.47 -7.77
N LEU A 82 -13.32 21.61 -8.97
CA LEU A 82 -13.28 22.86 -9.72
C LEU A 82 -14.63 23.22 -10.37
N GLY A 83 -15.60 22.31 -10.37
CA GLY A 83 -16.92 22.51 -10.97
C GLY A 83 -16.94 22.40 -12.51
N TYR A 84 -15.89 21.86 -13.12
CA TYR A 84 -15.80 21.65 -14.57
C TYR A 84 -16.55 20.38 -15.03
N VAL A 85 -16.81 19.46 -14.11
CA VAL A 85 -17.60 18.24 -14.32
C VAL A 85 -18.63 18.10 -13.20
N ASP A 86 -19.83 17.64 -13.53
CA ASP A 86 -20.90 17.35 -12.57
C ASP A 86 -21.22 15.85 -12.46
N ALA A 87 -21.88 15.45 -11.37
CA ALA A 87 -22.23 14.05 -11.12
C ALA A 87 -23.14 13.44 -12.22
N PRO A 88 -24.17 14.14 -12.76
CA PRO A 88 -24.95 13.63 -13.89
C PRO A 88 -24.10 13.33 -15.13
N SER A 89 -23.13 14.20 -15.46
CA SER A 89 -22.26 14.00 -16.62
C SER A 89 -21.38 12.76 -16.47
N ILE A 90 -20.84 12.52 -15.28
CA ILE A 90 -20.05 11.32 -14.98
C ILE A 90 -20.93 10.07 -15.11
N LEU A 91 -22.10 10.05 -14.46
CA LEU A 91 -23.03 8.90 -14.54
C LEU A 91 -23.47 8.60 -15.97
N LYS A 92 -23.74 9.65 -16.76
CA LYS A 92 -24.15 9.50 -18.16
C LYS A 92 -23.03 8.92 -19.02
N ALA A 93 -21.78 9.34 -18.81
CA ALA A 93 -20.63 8.80 -19.50
C ALA A 93 -20.34 7.34 -19.08
N LEU A 94 -20.44 7.03 -17.78
CA LEU A 94 -20.32 5.64 -17.28
C LEU A 94 -21.39 4.74 -17.91
N TYR A 95 -22.65 5.15 -17.89
CA TYR A 95 -23.72 4.40 -18.53
C TYR A 95 -23.47 4.21 -20.03
N LYS A 96 -22.94 5.21 -20.74
CA LYS A 96 -22.70 5.14 -22.19
C LYS A 96 -21.61 4.13 -22.56
N TYR A 97 -20.55 4.03 -21.77
CA TYR A 97 -19.36 3.24 -22.06
C TYR A 97 -19.21 1.94 -21.25
N SER A 98 -20.16 1.65 -20.35
CA SER A 98 -20.17 0.44 -19.52
C SER A 98 -20.04 -0.86 -20.32
N SER A 99 -19.26 -1.80 -19.81
CA SER A 99 -19.11 -3.16 -20.34
C SER A 99 -20.41 -3.97 -20.24
N LEU A 100 -21.33 -3.60 -19.34
CA LEU A 100 -22.61 -4.27 -19.13
C LEU A 100 -23.52 -4.26 -20.37
N HIS A 101 -23.30 -3.34 -21.31
CA HIS A 101 -24.05 -3.33 -22.58
C HIS A 101 -23.77 -4.53 -23.48
N ALA A 102 -22.66 -5.24 -23.28
CA ALA A 102 -22.38 -6.48 -24.01
C ALA A 102 -23.47 -7.54 -23.77
N TYR A 103 -23.98 -7.60 -22.54
CA TYR A 103 -25.02 -8.54 -22.11
C TYR A 103 -26.41 -8.14 -22.63
N ALA A 104 -26.66 -6.84 -22.79
CA ALA A 104 -27.95 -6.33 -23.29
C ALA A 104 -28.10 -6.47 -24.82
N GLN A 105 -27.01 -6.66 -25.57
CA GLN A 105 -27.03 -6.75 -27.05
C GLN A 105 -27.21 -8.18 -27.59
N GLN A 106 -27.30 -9.19 -26.72
CA GLN A 106 -27.61 -10.56 -27.14
C GLN A 106 -29.11 -10.86 -26.99
N PRO A 107 -29.92 -10.52 -28.01
CA PRO A 107 -31.03 -11.41 -28.36
C PRO A 107 -31.05 -11.73 -29.87
N ASN A 108 -31.14 -13.03 -30.18
CA ASN A 108 -31.39 -13.66 -31.50
C ASN A 108 -30.19 -13.83 -32.45
N ALA A 109 -29.32 -14.79 -32.13
CA ALA A 109 -28.48 -15.49 -33.12
C ALA A 109 -29.01 -16.91 -33.41
N ASN A 110 -30.34 -17.06 -33.48
CA ASN A 110 -31.01 -18.31 -33.82
C ASN A 110 -32.08 -18.06 -34.90
N GLU A 111 -31.64 -17.72 -36.12
CA GLU A 111 -32.36 -18.04 -37.35
C GLU A 111 -31.35 -18.36 -38.47
N GLY A 112 -31.29 -19.64 -38.86
CA GLY A 112 -30.99 -20.10 -40.21
C GLY A 112 -29.61 -19.82 -40.81
N LYS A 113 -28.68 -20.77 -40.62
CA LYS A 113 -27.78 -21.16 -41.72
C LYS A 113 -28.66 -21.77 -42.82
N ASP A 114 -28.70 -21.16 -44.00
CA ASP A 114 -28.70 -21.84 -45.31
C ASP A 114 -28.91 -20.86 -46.47
N LYS A 115 -27.84 -20.61 -47.24
CA LYS A 115 -27.74 -20.70 -48.71
C LYS A 115 -26.71 -19.73 -49.29
N GLU A 116 -25.67 -20.32 -49.86
CA GLU A 116 -24.81 -19.72 -50.88
C GLU A 116 -25.62 -19.39 -52.15
N LYS A 117 -25.37 -18.23 -52.78
CA LYS A 117 -24.88 -18.08 -54.17
C LYS A 117 -25.02 -16.63 -54.70
N GLU A 118 -23.91 -16.14 -55.26
CA GLU A 118 -23.72 -15.23 -56.41
C GLU A 118 -24.94 -14.46 -56.98
N ASN A 119 -24.90 -13.12 -57.06
CA ASN A 119 -24.49 -12.35 -58.26
C ASN A 119 -24.85 -10.84 -58.19
N GLU A 120 -23.94 -10.07 -58.79
CA GLU A 120 -23.95 -8.72 -59.37
C GLU A 120 -25.15 -7.73 -59.24
N LYS A 121 -24.75 -6.47 -58.96
CA LYS A 121 -25.25 -5.16 -59.46
C LYS A 121 -26.74 -4.79 -59.27
N SER A 122 -26.98 -3.77 -58.45
CA SER A 122 -27.53 -2.47 -58.92
C SER A 122 -27.61 -1.47 -57.77
N ASP A 123 -27.24 -0.24 -58.09
CA ASP A 123 -27.33 0.97 -57.29
C ASP A 123 -28.76 1.30 -56.83
N ASP A 124 -28.81 2.21 -55.85
CA ASP A 124 -29.95 3.00 -55.37
C ASP A 124 -30.76 2.43 -54.20
N LYS A 125 -30.19 2.58 -53.00
CA LYS A 125 -30.81 3.23 -51.82
C LYS A 125 -29.80 3.35 -50.67
N GLU A 126 -28.74 4.13 -50.89
CA GLU A 126 -27.76 4.44 -49.86
C GLU A 126 -28.05 5.81 -49.22
N LYS A 127 -29.19 5.94 -48.52
CA LYS A 127 -29.43 7.02 -47.54
C LYS A 127 -30.30 6.48 -46.42
N ASP A 128 -29.82 6.69 -45.20
CA ASP A 128 -30.39 6.31 -43.90
C ASP A 128 -30.18 4.86 -43.47
N GLU A 129 -29.00 4.58 -42.89
CA GLU A 129 -28.82 3.83 -41.61
C GLU A 129 -27.36 3.39 -41.42
N LYS A 130 -26.44 4.33 -41.10
CA LYS A 130 -25.17 4.02 -40.42
C LYS A 130 -25.24 4.55 -38.98
N LYS A 131 -25.91 3.81 -38.07
CA LYS A 131 -25.70 4.01 -36.63
C LYS A 131 -24.25 3.59 -36.32
N GLN A 132 -23.36 4.56 -36.14
CA GLN A 132 -21.98 4.33 -35.72
C GLN A 132 -21.96 3.44 -34.46
N LYS A 133 -21.35 2.26 -34.56
CA LYS A 133 -21.21 1.32 -33.44
C LYS A 133 -20.29 1.97 -32.39
N ILE A 134 -20.86 2.36 -31.25
CA ILE A 134 -20.12 3.00 -30.15
C ILE A 134 -19.16 1.96 -29.54
N THR A 135 -17.86 2.27 -29.51
CA THR A 135 -16.86 1.45 -28.80
C THR A 135 -17.07 1.59 -27.29
N ARG A 136 -17.12 0.47 -26.58
CA ARG A 136 -17.34 0.38 -25.12
C ARG A 136 -16.17 -0.37 -24.47
N TRP A 137 -16.03 -0.22 -23.15
CA TRP A 137 -14.99 -0.93 -22.38
C TRP A 137 -15.26 -2.43 -22.33
N LYS A 138 -14.20 -3.25 -22.33
CA LYS A 138 -14.30 -4.69 -22.07
C LYS A 138 -14.46 -5.00 -20.59
N SER A 139 -13.78 -4.24 -19.72
CA SER A 139 -13.98 -4.24 -18.27
C SER A 139 -14.07 -2.81 -17.74
N SER A 140 -15.25 -2.40 -17.26
CA SER A 140 -15.46 -1.09 -16.62
C SER A 140 -15.77 -1.17 -15.12
N TYR A 141 -15.90 -2.37 -14.55
CA TYR A 141 -16.45 -2.59 -13.21
C TYR A 141 -15.68 -1.85 -12.10
N TRP A 142 -14.35 -1.95 -12.09
CA TRP A 142 -13.51 -1.23 -11.12
C TRP A 142 -13.68 0.29 -11.20
N ALA A 143 -13.73 0.85 -12.42
CA ALA A 143 -13.89 2.29 -12.61
C ALA A 143 -15.27 2.77 -12.18
N GLU A 144 -16.31 1.99 -12.49
CA GLU A 144 -17.67 2.22 -12.04
C GLU A 144 -17.76 2.20 -10.51
N GLU A 145 -17.18 1.20 -9.85
CA GLU A 145 -17.13 1.09 -8.38
C GLU A 145 -16.54 2.35 -7.73
N VAL A 146 -15.32 2.74 -8.13
CA VAL A 146 -14.61 3.90 -7.58
C VAL A 146 -15.40 5.19 -7.80
N LEU A 147 -15.98 5.36 -8.99
CA LEU A 147 -16.73 6.58 -9.33
C LEU A 147 -18.10 6.61 -8.66
N PHE A 148 -18.79 5.47 -8.50
CA PHE A 148 -20.03 5.40 -7.72
C PHE A 148 -19.80 5.79 -6.28
N TYR A 149 -18.77 5.26 -5.60
CA TYR A 149 -18.43 5.69 -4.24
C TYR A 149 -18.05 7.17 -4.17
N GLY A 150 -17.31 7.69 -5.14
CA GLY A 150 -16.99 9.12 -5.23
C GLY A 150 -18.23 10.01 -5.36
N ILE A 151 -19.22 9.58 -6.14
CA ILE A 151 -20.50 10.29 -6.29
C ILE A 151 -21.33 10.14 -5.01
N THR A 152 -21.38 8.97 -4.38
CA THR A 152 -22.05 8.74 -3.09
C THR A 152 -21.54 9.72 -2.03
N LYS A 153 -20.21 9.87 -1.92
CA LYS A 153 -19.59 10.88 -1.06
C LYS A 153 -20.06 12.30 -1.41
N SER A 154 -20.12 12.64 -2.69
CA SER A 154 -20.57 13.96 -3.15
C SER A 154 -22.07 14.21 -2.89
N VAL A 155 -22.91 13.17 -2.86
CA VAL A 155 -24.32 13.25 -2.46
C VAL A 155 -24.45 13.52 -0.96
N VAL A 156 -23.68 12.80 -0.13
CA VAL A 156 -23.66 13.00 1.34
C VAL A 156 -23.16 14.40 1.71
N GLU A 157 -22.18 14.93 0.99
CA GLU A 157 -21.69 16.30 1.16
C GLU A 157 -22.64 17.38 0.62
N GLY A 158 -23.77 17.00 0.00
CA GLY A 158 -24.73 17.94 -0.61
C GLY A 158 -24.23 18.65 -1.87
N LYS A 159 -23.10 18.21 -2.44
CA LYS A 159 -22.48 18.85 -3.62
C LYS A 159 -23.03 18.33 -4.94
N ALA A 160 -23.48 17.08 -4.98
CA ALA A 160 -23.96 16.40 -6.19
C ALA A 160 -25.40 16.78 -6.56
N ILE A 161 -26.31 16.82 -5.59
CA ILE A 161 -27.73 17.16 -5.79
C ILE A 161 -27.99 18.56 -5.24
N ARG A 162 -27.87 19.58 -6.09
CA ARG A 162 -28.05 20.99 -5.68
C ARG A 162 -29.46 21.51 -5.93
N ASP A 163 -30.17 20.90 -6.88
CA ASP A 163 -31.46 21.39 -7.38
C ASP A 163 -32.33 20.23 -7.88
N SER A 164 -33.64 20.48 -8.00
CA SER A 164 -34.60 19.46 -8.43
C SER A 164 -34.34 18.94 -9.84
N LYS A 165 -33.73 19.72 -10.76
CA LYS A 165 -33.47 19.25 -12.13
C LYS A 165 -32.31 18.25 -12.13
N THR A 166 -31.23 18.56 -11.43
CA THR A 166 -30.09 17.64 -11.25
C THR A 166 -30.52 16.35 -10.56
N ALA A 167 -31.39 16.44 -9.53
CA ALA A 167 -31.96 15.27 -8.86
C ALA A 167 -32.68 14.34 -9.85
N LEU A 168 -33.60 14.89 -10.65
CA LEU A 168 -34.38 14.12 -11.63
C LEU A 168 -33.51 13.53 -12.75
N GLU A 169 -32.46 14.24 -13.18
CA GLU A 169 -31.52 13.73 -14.18
C GLU A 169 -30.70 12.54 -13.64
N MET A 170 -30.19 12.63 -12.41
CA MET A 170 -29.50 11.51 -11.76
C MET A 170 -30.43 10.30 -11.56
N THR A 171 -31.66 10.50 -11.07
CA THR A 171 -32.65 9.43 -10.91
C THR A 171 -32.90 8.71 -12.23
N ARG A 172 -33.02 9.46 -13.34
CA ARG A 172 -33.24 8.88 -14.66
C ARG A 172 -32.06 8.02 -15.13
N ILE A 173 -30.82 8.48 -14.93
CA ILE A 173 -29.63 7.74 -15.34
C ILE A 173 -29.47 6.47 -14.50
N ILE A 174 -29.70 6.57 -13.18
CA ILE A 174 -29.60 5.43 -12.27
C ILE A 174 -30.69 4.40 -12.52
N SER A 175 -31.90 4.82 -12.86
CA SER A 175 -32.97 3.92 -13.29
C SER A 175 -32.54 3.05 -14.48
N LYS A 176 -31.82 3.65 -15.45
CA LYS A 176 -31.26 2.92 -16.59
C LYS A 176 -30.10 2.01 -16.21
N LEU A 177 -29.25 2.42 -15.27
CA LEU A 177 -28.16 1.59 -14.74
C LEU A 177 -28.71 0.36 -14.00
N MET A 178 -29.73 0.53 -13.14
CA MET A 178 -30.40 -0.58 -12.46
C MET A 178 -30.90 -1.64 -13.45
N VAL A 179 -31.62 -1.21 -14.50
CA VAL A 179 -32.09 -2.10 -15.56
C VAL A 179 -30.93 -2.81 -16.26
N LEU A 180 -29.84 -2.09 -16.55
CA LEU A 180 -28.66 -2.65 -17.21
C LEU A 180 -27.99 -3.73 -16.35
N PHE A 181 -27.81 -3.48 -15.05
CA PHE A 181 -27.30 -4.47 -14.10
C PHE A 181 -28.23 -5.68 -13.96
N THR A 182 -29.55 -5.48 -13.88
CA THR A 182 -30.51 -6.58 -13.84
C THR A 182 -30.42 -7.45 -15.11
N THR A 183 -30.29 -6.84 -16.29
CA THR A 183 -30.15 -7.58 -17.54
C THR A 183 -28.84 -8.38 -17.61
N ALA A 184 -27.73 -7.80 -17.15
CA ALA A 184 -26.44 -8.49 -17.11
C ALA A 184 -26.45 -9.64 -16.09
N PHE A 185 -27.04 -9.44 -14.92
CA PHE A 185 -27.20 -10.48 -13.90
C PHE A 185 -28.03 -11.67 -14.42
N ALA A 186 -29.13 -11.40 -15.13
CA ALA A 186 -29.94 -12.45 -15.74
C ALA A 186 -29.19 -13.23 -16.82
N ALA A 187 -28.38 -12.56 -17.65
CA ALA A 187 -27.56 -13.21 -18.67
C ALA A 187 -26.43 -14.05 -18.05
N ASP A 188 -25.74 -13.55 -17.03
CA ASP A 188 -24.65 -14.27 -16.34
C ASP A 188 -25.14 -15.59 -15.69
N MET A 189 -26.36 -15.59 -15.15
CA MET A 189 -26.98 -16.80 -14.59
C MET A 189 -27.30 -17.87 -15.63
N ILE A 190 -27.48 -17.49 -16.89
CA ILE A 190 -27.76 -18.42 -17.99
C ILE A 190 -26.47 -18.96 -18.59
N GLU A 191 -25.44 -18.12 -18.73
CA GLU A 191 -24.22 -18.50 -19.46
C GLU A 191 -23.17 -19.23 -18.61
N GLN A 192 -23.10 -19.05 -17.28
CA GLN A 192 -22.15 -19.71 -16.35
C GLN A 192 -20.68 -19.84 -16.84
N LEU A 193 -20.25 -19.01 -17.80
CA LEU A 193 -19.01 -19.17 -18.57
C LEU A 193 -17.88 -18.23 -18.13
N HIS A 194 -18.11 -17.36 -17.13
CA HIS A 194 -17.15 -16.36 -16.69
C HIS A 194 -16.22 -16.82 -15.57
N THR A 195 -14.98 -16.34 -15.61
CA THR A 195 -13.97 -16.50 -14.55
C THR A 195 -14.48 -15.84 -13.26
N THR A 196 -14.33 -16.51 -12.11
CA THR A 196 -14.78 -16.05 -10.78
C THR A 196 -14.44 -14.58 -10.52
N GLN A 197 -13.26 -14.14 -10.93
CA GLN A 197 -12.79 -12.76 -10.80
C GLN A 197 -13.70 -11.70 -11.44
N VAL A 198 -14.21 -11.94 -12.66
CA VAL A 198 -15.05 -10.94 -13.37
C VAL A 198 -16.41 -10.80 -12.69
N ARG A 199 -16.90 -11.90 -12.10
CA ARG A 199 -18.15 -11.91 -11.33
C ARG A 199 -18.00 -11.11 -10.04
N ASP A 200 -16.89 -11.27 -9.33
CA ASP A 200 -16.60 -10.51 -8.11
C ASP A 200 -16.44 -9.01 -8.39
N GLU A 201 -15.77 -8.64 -9.49
CA GLU A 201 -15.63 -7.25 -9.93
C GLU A 201 -17.00 -6.63 -10.29
N MET A 202 -17.85 -7.36 -11.03
CA MET A 202 -19.22 -6.93 -11.34
C MET A 202 -20.06 -6.76 -10.07
N GLU A 203 -19.93 -7.68 -9.10
CA GLU A 203 -20.62 -7.60 -7.81
C GLU A 203 -20.19 -6.37 -7.01
N SER A 204 -18.90 -6.03 -7.04
CA SER A 204 -18.33 -4.87 -6.35
C SER A 204 -18.87 -3.56 -6.94
N SER A 205 -18.93 -3.45 -8.28
CA SER A 205 -19.58 -2.33 -8.97
C SER A 205 -21.08 -2.22 -8.63
N ARG A 206 -21.77 -3.36 -8.57
CA ARG A 206 -23.19 -3.44 -8.18
C ARG A 206 -23.42 -2.97 -6.75
N ALA A 207 -22.59 -3.39 -5.79
CA ALA A 207 -22.65 -2.95 -4.40
C ALA A 207 -22.44 -1.44 -4.27
N ALA A 208 -21.49 -0.87 -5.03
CA ALA A 208 -21.27 0.57 -5.06
C ALA A 208 -22.48 1.36 -5.63
N LEU A 209 -23.16 0.82 -6.65
CA LEU A 209 -24.41 1.38 -7.15
C LEU A 209 -25.52 1.35 -6.09
N VAL A 210 -25.63 0.27 -5.31
CA VAL A 210 -26.60 0.17 -4.20
C VAL A 210 -26.31 1.21 -3.12
N ALA A 211 -25.04 1.43 -2.77
CA ALA A 211 -24.65 2.47 -1.82
C ALA A 211 -25.06 3.87 -2.31
N LEU A 212 -24.87 4.15 -3.60
CA LEU A 212 -25.33 5.40 -4.22
C LEU A 212 -26.85 5.54 -4.17
N LEU A 213 -27.58 4.48 -4.53
CA LEU A 213 -29.04 4.41 -4.50
C LEU A 213 -29.60 4.73 -3.11
N LEU A 214 -29.08 4.09 -2.07
CA LEU A 214 -29.52 4.32 -0.69
C LEU A 214 -29.37 5.79 -0.29
N ARG A 215 -28.20 6.39 -0.55
CA ARG A 215 -27.95 7.80 -0.20
C ARG A 215 -28.78 8.78 -1.02
N MET A 216 -29.16 8.40 -2.25
CA MET A 216 -30.08 9.19 -3.05
C MET A 216 -31.52 9.11 -2.55
N CYS A 217 -31.98 7.93 -2.13
CA CYS A 217 -33.31 7.75 -1.55
C CYS A 217 -33.49 8.51 -0.22
N GLU A 218 -32.40 8.67 0.55
CA GLU A 218 -32.37 9.44 1.81
C GLU A 218 -32.29 10.98 1.59
N ASN A 219 -32.15 11.46 0.35
CA ASN A 219 -31.94 12.89 0.09
C ASN A 219 -33.27 13.66 -0.05
N ASP A 220 -33.50 14.64 0.85
CA ASP A 220 -34.73 15.43 0.89
C ASP A 220 -35.03 16.21 -0.40
N ILE A 221 -33.99 16.70 -1.10
CA ILE A 221 -34.16 17.45 -2.36
C ILE A 221 -34.67 16.51 -3.45
N LEU A 222 -34.19 15.27 -3.48
CA LEU A 222 -34.65 14.24 -4.40
C LEU A 222 -36.09 13.83 -4.08
N VAL A 223 -36.39 13.52 -2.82
CA VAL A 223 -37.75 13.16 -2.39
C VAL A 223 -38.73 14.27 -2.77
N GLY A 224 -38.42 15.52 -2.42
CA GLY A 224 -39.24 16.66 -2.79
C GLY A 224 -39.33 16.93 -4.30
N ALA A 225 -38.31 16.59 -5.08
CA ALA A 225 -38.35 16.70 -6.55
C ALA A 225 -39.21 15.61 -7.18
N VAL A 226 -39.10 14.38 -6.70
CA VAL A 226 -39.83 13.20 -7.21
C VAL A 226 -41.31 13.26 -6.85
N SER A 227 -41.69 13.87 -5.73
CA SER A 227 -43.11 14.06 -5.35
C SER A 227 -43.86 15.07 -6.24
N LYS A 228 -43.15 15.91 -7.01
CA LYS A 228 -43.79 16.87 -7.93
C LYS A 228 -44.45 16.16 -9.12
N PRO A 229 -45.58 16.66 -9.63
CA PRO A 229 -46.30 16.03 -10.75
C PRO A 229 -45.47 15.98 -12.06
N ILE A 230 -44.50 16.89 -12.21
CA ILE A 230 -43.59 16.91 -13.37
C ILE A 230 -42.65 15.69 -13.43
N ALA A 231 -42.48 14.99 -12.31
CA ALA A 231 -41.58 13.86 -12.19
C ALA A 231 -42.27 12.49 -12.41
N LYS A 232 -43.54 12.47 -12.85
CA LYS A 232 -44.34 11.24 -12.99
C LYS A 232 -43.62 10.16 -13.81
N ASP A 233 -43.04 10.52 -14.95
CA ASP A 233 -42.35 9.56 -15.82
C ASP A 233 -41.06 9.03 -15.17
N VAL A 234 -40.28 9.92 -14.55
CA VAL A 234 -39.03 9.56 -13.84
C VAL A 234 -39.32 8.66 -12.64
N ARG A 235 -40.41 8.93 -11.91
CA ARG A 235 -40.87 8.13 -10.78
C ARG A 235 -41.28 6.73 -11.21
N LYS A 236 -41.99 6.62 -12.34
CA LYS A 236 -42.37 5.34 -12.93
C LYS A 236 -41.15 4.55 -13.39
N GLU A 237 -40.18 5.20 -14.05
CA GLU A 237 -38.91 4.59 -14.45
C GLU A 237 -38.14 4.06 -13.22
N MET A 238 -38.04 4.86 -12.15
CA MET A 238 -37.36 4.48 -10.91
C MET A 238 -38.08 3.34 -10.17
N SER A 239 -39.41 3.40 -10.05
CA SER A 239 -40.21 2.37 -9.38
C SER A 239 -40.12 1.02 -10.12
N ALA A 240 -40.16 1.05 -11.46
CA ALA A 240 -39.97 -0.14 -12.28
C ALA A 240 -38.55 -0.70 -12.16
N GLY A 241 -37.53 0.18 -12.17
CA GLY A 241 -36.13 -0.21 -12.01
C GLY A 241 -35.86 -0.85 -10.64
N LEU A 242 -36.38 -0.27 -9.55
CA LEU A 242 -36.29 -0.86 -8.21
C LEU A 242 -37.01 -2.22 -8.15
N ALA A 243 -38.22 -2.33 -8.72
CA ALA A 243 -38.97 -3.58 -8.73
C ALA A 243 -38.22 -4.74 -9.40
N SER A 244 -37.47 -4.47 -10.48
CA SER A 244 -36.66 -5.48 -11.16
C SER A 244 -35.27 -5.69 -10.53
N PHE A 245 -34.71 -4.66 -9.90
CA PHE A 245 -33.35 -4.68 -9.37
C PHE A 245 -33.27 -5.24 -7.96
N VAL A 246 -34.19 -4.87 -7.07
CA VAL A 246 -34.20 -5.31 -5.66
C VAL A 246 -34.17 -6.84 -5.51
N PRO A 247 -34.95 -7.64 -6.28
CA PRO A 247 -34.88 -9.11 -6.19
C PRO A 247 -33.55 -9.72 -6.62
N THR A 248 -32.71 -8.98 -7.35
CA THR A 248 -31.38 -9.47 -7.77
C THR A 248 -30.31 -9.29 -6.69
N LEU A 249 -30.61 -8.55 -5.62
CA LEU A 249 -29.67 -8.22 -4.56
C LEU A 249 -29.55 -9.37 -3.55
N GLN A 250 -28.34 -9.91 -3.37
CA GLN A 250 -28.00 -10.85 -2.29
C GLN A 250 -27.52 -10.10 -1.05
N LEU A 251 -28.27 -9.08 -0.62
CA LEU A 251 -27.89 -8.16 0.45
C LEU A 251 -28.62 -8.42 1.77
N VAL A 252 -28.14 -7.76 2.83
CA VAL A 252 -28.75 -7.74 4.17
C VAL A 252 -30.23 -7.34 4.06
N PRO A 253 -31.17 -8.09 4.69
CA PRO A 253 -32.62 -7.83 4.59
C PRO A 253 -33.02 -6.36 4.82
N GLN A 254 -32.37 -5.71 5.78
CA GLN A 254 -32.59 -4.30 6.12
C GLN A 254 -32.41 -3.31 4.96
N ILE A 255 -31.49 -3.58 4.02
CA ILE A 255 -31.25 -2.72 2.85
C ILE A 255 -32.37 -2.92 1.81
N THR A 256 -32.73 -4.18 1.57
CA THR A 256 -33.83 -4.57 0.69
C THR A 256 -35.14 -3.95 1.19
N ASP A 257 -35.42 -4.04 2.49
CA ASP A 257 -36.61 -3.48 3.12
C ASP A 257 -36.67 -1.96 2.97
N LYS A 258 -35.55 -1.25 3.15
CA LYS A 258 -35.50 0.22 2.95
C LYS A 258 -35.75 0.65 1.51
N LEU A 259 -35.16 -0.04 0.53
CA LEU A 259 -35.38 0.26 -0.89
C LEU A 259 -36.82 -0.07 -1.32
N GLU A 260 -37.38 -1.15 -0.76
CA GLU A 260 -38.75 -1.57 -1.00
C GLU A 260 -39.75 -0.60 -0.35
N GLN A 261 -39.49 -0.15 0.88
CA GLN A 261 -40.25 0.89 1.57
C GLN A 261 -40.24 2.20 0.77
N PHE A 262 -39.08 2.62 0.26
CA PHE A 262 -39.00 3.80 -0.61
C PHE A 262 -39.88 3.64 -1.86
N ARG A 263 -39.90 2.44 -2.46
CA ARG A 263 -40.73 2.11 -3.64
C ARG A 263 -42.22 2.13 -3.33
N THR A 264 -42.64 1.56 -2.21
CA THR A 264 -44.05 1.33 -1.87
C THR A 264 -44.68 2.50 -1.11
N GLU A 265 -43.95 3.17 -0.23
CA GLU A 265 -44.47 4.27 0.58
C GLU A 265 -44.23 5.62 -0.10
N ILE A 266 -43.01 5.94 -0.53
CA ILE A 266 -42.67 7.29 -1.01
C ILE A 266 -43.03 7.47 -2.50
N LEU A 267 -42.64 6.53 -3.36
CA LEU A 267 -42.94 6.63 -4.79
C LEU A 267 -44.42 6.37 -5.09
N ALA A 268 -45.08 5.44 -4.39
CA ALA A 268 -46.48 5.13 -4.65
C ALA A 268 -47.46 6.16 -4.03
N SER A 269 -47.18 6.71 -2.84
CA SER A 269 -48.01 7.77 -2.24
C SER A 269 -47.99 9.07 -3.03
N SER A 270 -46.92 9.30 -3.80
CA SER A 270 -46.76 10.52 -4.60
C SER A 270 -47.62 10.52 -5.88
N ASP A 271 -48.19 9.38 -6.31
CA ASP A 271 -49.04 9.30 -7.50
C ASP A 271 -50.44 9.88 -7.21
N PRO A 272 -50.99 10.76 -8.08
CA PRO A 272 -52.33 11.30 -7.86
C PRO A 272 -53.35 10.15 -7.84
N ALA A 273 -54.09 10.06 -6.73
CA ALA A 273 -55.03 8.98 -6.43
C ALA A 273 -55.96 8.68 -7.60
N ASP A 274 -55.80 7.50 -8.21
CA ASP A 274 -56.84 6.88 -9.01
C ASP A 274 -58.00 6.52 -8.07
N LYS A 275 -59.11 7.27 -8.17
CA LYS A 275 -60.31 7.17 -7.33
C LYS A 275 -60.96 5.77 -7.24
N LYS A 276 -60.43 4.76 -7.96
CA LYS A 276 -60.89 3.37 -7.92
C LYS A 276 -60.16 2.47 -6.90
N LYS A 277 -58.97 2.84 -6.40
CA LYS A 277 -58.21 2.00 -5.43
C LYS A 277 -58.38 2.42 -3.96
N GLN A 278 -59.04 3.55 -3.72
CA GLN A 278 -59.20 4.13 -2.38
C GLN A 278 -60.14 3.32 -1.46
N ALA A 279 -61.08 2.56 -2.02
CA ALA A 279 -62.01 1.74 -1.24
C ALA A 279 -61.38 0.43 -0.70
N THR A 280 -60.34 -0.09 -1.36
CA THR A 280 -59.63 -1.32 -0.96
C THR A 280 -58.54 -1.08 0.07
N ASN A 281 -57.90 0.09 0.07
CA ASN A 281 -56.80 0.39 1.00
C ASN A 281 -57.30 0.92 2.35
N ALA A 282 -58.43 1.65 2.37
CA ALA A 282 -59.03 2.13 3.61
C ALA A 282 -59.47 0.98 4.55
N ALA A 283 -59.88 -0.16 3.98
CA ALA A 283 -60.25 -1.35 4.75
C ALA A 283 -59.02 -2.14 5.27
N MET A 284 -57.83 -1.89 4.72
CA MET A 284 -56.59 -2.57 5.12
C MET A 284 -55.82 -1.76 6.18
N ASP A 285 -55.85 -0.42 6.08
CA ASP A 285 -55.24 0.50 7.06
C ASP A 285 -55.96 0.44 8.42
N GLU A 286 -57.29 0.26 8.44
CA GLU A 286 -58.07 0.10 9.68
C GLU A 286 -57.75 -1.22 10.43
N LEU A 287 -57.11 -2.17 9.76
CA LEU A 287 -56.65 -3.44 10.34
C LEU A 287 -55.21 -3.34 10.89
N LEU A 288 -54.38 -2.45 10.32
CA LEU A 288 -52.99 -2.23 10.72
C LEU A 288 -52.85 -1.24 11.89
N ASP A 289 -53.80 -0.32 12.09
CA ASP A 289 -53.84 0.60 13.24
C ASP A 289 -54.09 -0.09 14.60
N SER A 290 -54.31 -1.41 14.61
CA SER A 290 -54.45 -2.21 15.83
C SER A 290 -53.13 -2.81 16.36
N ALA A 291 -52.00 -2.60 15.66
CA ALA A 291 -50.71 -3.14 16.06
C ALA A 291 -49.73 -2.05 16.54
N VAL A 292 -49.75 -1.82 17.86
CA VAL A 292 -48.63 -1.40 18.72
C VAL A 292 -47.95 -0.04 18.42
N GLY A 293 -48.38 0.94 19.24
CA GLY A 293 -47.71 2.19 19.66
C GLY A 293 -46.29 2.49 19.16
N LEU A 294 -46.22 3.56 18.36
CA LEU A 294 -45.02 4.18 17.80
C LEU A 294 -44.26 5.09 18.79
N ASP A 295 -44.27 4.82 20.10
CA ASP A 295 -43.69 5.71 21.13
C ASP A 295 -42.46 5.14 21.86
N ASN A 296 -41.85 4.05 21.39
CA ASN A 296 -40.59 3.52 21.94
C ASN A 296 -39.67 2.94 20.86
N PHE A 297 -39.50 3.64 19.74
CA PHE A 297 -38.45 3.29 18.78
C PHE A 297 -37.10 3.79 19.30
N VAL A 298 -36.53 3.07 20.27
CA VAL A 298 -35.09 3.12 20.51
C VAL A 298 -34.47 2.53 19.24
N VAL A 299 -33.81 3.35 18.43
CA VAL A 299 -32.92 2.87 17.39
C VAL A 299 -31.90 1.99 18.11
N ALA A 300 -32.06 0.67 18.01
CA ALA A 300 -31.01 -0.23 18.42
C ALA A 300 -29.83 0.09 17.50
N ASP A 301 -28.72 0.55 18.09
CA ASP A 301 -27.48 0.70 17.35
C ASP A 301 -27.26 -0.59 16.55
N ILE A 302 -26.98 -0.45 15.24
CA ILE A 302 -26.59 -1.59 14.41
C ILE A 302 -25.46 -2.26 15.20
N PRO A 303 -25.61 -3.53 15.65
CA PRO A 303 -24.52 -4.19 16.33
C PRO A 303 -23.41 -4.24 15.29
N ILE A 304 -22.37 -3.42 15.49
CA ILE A 304 -21.14 -3.50 14.73
C ILE A 304 -20.63 -4.90 15.05
N SER A 305 -20.93 -5.86 14.17
CA SER A 305 -20.41 -7.20 14.34
C SER A 305 -18.90 -7.06 14.25
N ASN A 306 -18.22 -7.42 15.34
CA ASN A 306 -16.77 -7.41 15.38
C ASN A 306 -16.26 -8.52 14.48
N THR A 307 -16.11 -8.23 13.20
CA THR A 307 -15.55 -9.18 12.25
C THR A 307 -14.04 -9.23 12.42
N ARG A 308 -13.49 -10.44 12.47
CA ARG A 308 -12.05 -10.75 12.46
C ARG A 308 -11.29 -9.96 11.37
N THR A 309 -11.94 -9.73 10.23
CA THR A 309 -11.43 -8.98 9.07
C THR A 309 -10.83 -7.62 9.42
N GLY A 310 -11.46 -6.85 10.32
CA GLY A 310 -10.93 -5.53 10.67
C GLY A 310 -9.60 -5.58 11.44
N LEU A 311 -9.37 -6.63 12.24
CA LEU A 311 -8.09 -6.79 12.95
C LEU A 311 -7.02 -7.30 12.01
N TYR A 312 -7.38 -8.24 11.12
CA TYR A 312 -6.53 -8.67 10.01
C TYR A 312 -6.06 -7.49 9.15
N ILE A 313 -6.96 -6.62 8.68
CA ILE A 313 -6.60 -5.45 7.86
C ILE A 313 -5.66 -4.51 8.62
N TYR A 314 -5.96 -4.24 9.90
CA TYR A 314 -5.14 -3.35 10.73
C TYR A 314 -3.71 -3.90 10.88
N LEU A 315 -3.57 -5.16 11.29
CA LEU A 315 -2.27 -5.80 11.47
C LEU A 315 -1.51 -5.94 10.14
N ASN A 316 -2.21 -6.26 9.06
CA ASN A 316 -1.61 -6.38 7.74
C ASN A 316 -1.06 -5.02 7.24
N ALA A 317 -1.81 -3.93 7.47
CA ALA A 317 -1.33 -2.57 7.18
C ALA A 317 -0.14 -2.18 8.07
N ALA A 318 -0.17 -2.54 9.35
CA ALA A 318 0.90 -2.25 10.30
C ALA A 318 2.19 -3.02 9.99
N LEU A 319 2.11 -4.27 9.54
CA LEU A 319 3.29 -5.13 9.34
C LEU A 319 3.88 -5.04 7.93
N ILE A 320 3.09 -4.80 6.88
CA ILE A 320 3.58 -4.77 5.49
C ILE A 320 4.09 -3.39 5.05
N ALA A 321 3.52 -2.28 5.55
CA ALA A 321 3.88 -0.94 5.07
C ALA A 321 5.11 -0.36 5.80
N ARG A 322 5.02 -0.27 7.13
CA ARG A 322 6.10 0.14 8.04
C ARG A 322 5.82 -0.54 9.38
N PRO A 323 6.66 -1.46 9.88
CA PRO A 323 6.44 -2.23 11.12
C PRO A 323 6.56 -1.37 12.40
N LEU A 324 5.88 -0.22 12.43
CA LEU A 324 5.79 0.69 13.55
C LEU A 324 4.54 0.30 14.34
N LEU A 325 4.65 -0.76 15.15
CA LEU A 325 3.54 -1.23 15.96
C LEU A 325 3.59 -0.59 17.34
N ASP A 326 2.68 0.34 17.61
CA ASP A 326 2.49 0.89 18.96
C ASP A 326 1.46 0.05 19.73
N ASP A 327 1.91 -0.62 20.78
CA ASP A 327 1.08 -1.45 21.65
C ASP A 327 -0.13 -0.67 22.20
N HIS A 328 0.05 0.60 22.57
CA HIS A 328 -1.05 1.42 23.07
C HIS A 328 -2.09 1.72 22.00
N ALA A 329 -1.66 1.96 20.76
CA ALA A 329 -2.58 2.18 19.64
C ALA A 329 -3.33 0.89 19.30
N LEU A 330 -2.64 -0.27 19.31
CA LEU A 330 -3.25 -1.58 19.11
C LEU A 330 -4.27 -1.90 20.21
N PHE A 331 -3.94 -1.71 21.48
CA PHE A 331 -4.87 -1.94 22.58
C PHE A 331 -6.05 -0.97 22.55
N SER A 332 -5.84 0.29 22.20
CA SER A 332 -6.92 1.27 22.04
C SER A 332 -7.85 0.87 20.89
N TYR A 333 -7.29 0.44 19.77
CA TYR A 333 -8.06 -0.06 18.62
C TYR A 333 -8.90 -1.30 19.00
N MET A 334 -8.29 -2.29 19.65
CA MET A 334 -8.99 -3.49 20.10
C MET A 334 -10.04 -3.18 21.17
N SER A 335 -9.73 -2.35 22.16
CA SER A 335 -10.68 -1.97 23.22
C SER A 335 -11.91 -1.25 22.65
N ASN A 336 -11.71 -0.33 21.71
CA ASN A 336 -12.81 0.38 21.04
C ASN A 336 -13.66 -0.57 20.17
N LYS A 337 -13.01 -1.53 19.51
CA LYS A 337 -13.69 -2.48 18.64
C LYS A 337 -14.50 -3.50 19.44
N TYR A 338 -13.84 -4.21 20.36
CA TYR A 338 -14.44 -5.29 21.14
C TYR A 338 -15.27 -4.81 22.34
N GLN A 339 -15.37 -3.50 22.58
CA GLN A 339 -16.18 -2.88 23.66
C GLN A 339 -15.89 -3.47 25.05
N GLY A 340 -14.65 -3.91 25.29
CA GLY A 340 -14.24 -4.56 26.54
C GLY A 340 -14.35 -6.09 26.58
N ASP A 341 -14.78 -6.75 25.49
CA ASP A 341 -14.67 -8.21 25.37
C ASP A 341 -13.22 -8.64 25.08
N ILE A 342 -12.49 -8.90 26.16
CA ILE A 342 -11.07 -9.28 26.11
C ILE A 342 -10.89 -10.70 25.52
N GLN A 343 -11.85 -11.61 25.71
CA GLN A 343 -11.72 -12.99 25.20
C GLN A 343 -11.79 -13.02 23.68
N SER A 344 -12.82 -12.42 23.10
CA SER A 344 -12.97 -12.34 21.64
C SER A 344 -11.82 -11.57 21.01
N SER A 345 -11.37 -10.48 21.67
CA SER A 345 -10.20 -9.73 21.22
C SER A 345 -8.92 -10.57 21.19
N ALA A 346 -8.69 -11.41 22.19
CA ALA A 346 -7.50 -12.26 22.27
C ALA A 346 -7.53 -13.39 21.24
N ILE A 347 -8.69 -14.03 21.06
CA ILE A 347 -8.89 -15.08 20.05
C ILE A 347 -8.66 -14.50 18.65
N ASP A 348 -9.30 -13.38 18.33
CA ASP A 348 -9.16 -12.73 17.02
C ASP A 348 -7.74 -12.23 16.77
N LEU A 349 -6.99 -11.79 17.80
CA LEU A 349 -5.59 -11.39 17.66
C LEU A 349 -4.70 -12.54 17.22
N ILE A 350 -4.83 -13.71 17.87
CA ILE A 350 -4.09 -14.92 17.50
C ILE A 350 -4.44 -15.30 16.06
N LEU A 351 -5.73 -15.40 15.80
CA LEU A 351 -6.31 -15.80 14.53
C LEU A 351 -5.90 -14.87 13.36
N ALA A 352 -6.00 -13.55 13.53
CA ALA A 352 -5.56 -12.58 12.54
C ALA A 352 -4.05 -12.66 12.26
N SER A 353 -3.25 -12.98 13.29
CA SER A 353 -1.80 -13.15 13.15
C SER A 353 -1.44 -14.39 12.31
N PHE A 354 -2.15 -15.51 12.50
CA PHE A 354 -2.02 -16.69 11.63
C PHE A 354 -2.50 -16.41 10.20
N ASP A 355 -3.59 -15.66 10.02
CA ASP A 355 -4.10 -15.32 8.69
C ASP A 355 -3.13 -14.47 7.87
N ILE A 356 -2.37 -13.58 8.51
CA ILE A 356 -1.36 -12.77 7.81
C ILE A 356 -0.26 -13.67 7.24
N LEU A 357 0.23 -14.65 8.02
CA LEU A 357 1.19 -15.64 7.54
C LEU A 357 0.59 -16.50 6.41
N ALA A 358 -0.66 -16.95 6.58
CA ALA A 358 -1.36 -17.72 5.57
C ALA A 358 -1.48 -16.94 4.25
N ASN A 359 -1.88 -15.67 4.33
CA ASN A 359 -2.01 -14.80 3.17
C ASN A 359 -0.66 -14.54 2.48
N ALA A 360 0.42 -14.38 3.23
CA ALA A 360 1.77 -14.23 2.66
C ALA A 360 2.18 -15.46 1.82
N VAL A 361 1.80 -16.66 2.26
CA VAL A 361 1.98 -17.90 1.49
C VAL A 361 1.18 -17.88 0.20
N PHE A 362 -0.10 -17.50 0.25
CA PHE A 362 -0.96 -17.44 -0.95
C PHE A 362 -0.49 -16.39 -1.96
N ARG A 363 0.09 -15.29 -1.49
CA ARG A 363 0.66 -14.22 -2.32
C ARG A 363 2.06 -14.53 -2.86
N ASN A 364 2.68 -15.63 -2.42
CA ASN A 364 4.04 -16.03 -2.76
C ASN A 364 5.06 -14.92 -2.45
N GLU A 365 4.94 -14.31 -1.28
CA GLU A 365 5.82 -13.23 -0.80
C GLU A 365 7.26 -13.73 -0.56
N GLY A 366 8.24 -12.85 -0.71
CA GLY A 366 9.65 -13.21 -0.60
C GLY A 366 10.08 -13.55 0.83
N GLN A 367 11.09 -14.39 0.99
CA GLN A 367 11.66 -14.88 2.28
C GLN A 367 11.91 -13.81 3.37
N LYS A 368 12.01 -12.53 2.97
CA LYS A 368 12.28 -11.42 3.88
C LYS A 368 11.10 -11.10 4.78
N ASP A 369 9.88 -11.22 4.27
CA ASP A 369 8.66 -10.88 5.00
C ASP A 369 8.28 -12.00 5.99
N ALA A 370 8.65 -13.24 5.66
CA ALA A 370 8.46 -14.41 6.52
C ALA A 370 9.04 -14.22 7.93
N HIS A 371 10.26 -13.70 8.01
CA HIS A 371 10.96 -13.53 9.29
C HIS A 371 10.22 -12.55 10.22
N LEU A 372 9.81 -11.39 9.69
CA LEU A 372 9.08 -10.37 10.44
C LEU A 372 7.72 -10.90 10.92
N LEU A 373 6.93 -11.51 10.03
CA LEU A 373 5.59 -12.00 10.35
C LEU A 373 5.64 -13.14 11.37
N ARG A 374 6.63 -14.03 11.28
CA ARG A 374 6.85 -15.08 12.29
C ARG A 374 7.29 -14.51 13.62
N SER A 375 8.22 -13.55 13.62
CA SER A 375 8.66 -12.91 14.86
C SER A 375 7.51 -12.16 15.54
N PHE A 376 6.62 -11.54 14.76
CA PHE A 376 5.38 -10.97 15.29
C PHE A 376 4.50 -12.03 15.96
N LEU A 377 4.17 -13.11 15.26
CA LEU A 377 3.31 -14.16 15.82
C LEU A 377 3.94 -14.87 17.03
N ILE A 378 5.22 -15.21 16.99
CA ILE A 378 5.85 -16.10 17.97
C ILE A 378 6.47 -15.29 19.12
N ASN A 379 7.11 -14.16 18.84
CA ASN A 379 7.79 -13.38 19.86
C ASN A 379 6.92 -12.23 20.42
N LYS A 380 6.10 -11.57 19.59
CA LYS A 380 5.32 -10.40 20.01
C LYS A 380 3.93 -10.74 20.55
N VAL A 381 3.16 -11.58 19.86
CA VAL A 381 1.77 -11.91 20.26
C VAL A 381 1.68 -12.49 21.67
N PRO A 382 2.55 -13.43 22.13
CA PRO A 382 2.48 -13.91 23.52
C PRO A 382 2.66 -12.79 24.55
N ILE A 383 3.50 -11.79 24.28
CA ILE A 383 3.68 -10.64 25.18
C ILE A 383 2.41 -9.77 25.21
N LEU A 384 1.79 -9.54 24.04
CA LEU A 384 0.52 -8.82 23.95
C LEU A 384 -0.61 -9.56 24.67
N LEU A 385 -0.67 -10.88 24.54
CA LEU A 385 -1.63 -11.73 25.25
C LEU A 385 -1.43 -11.68 26.76
N TYR A 386 -0.18 -11.66 27.24
CA TYR A 386 0.11 -11.48 28.66
C TYR A 386 -0.40 -10.15 29.21
N GLN A 387 -0.31 -9.08 28.41
CA GLN A 387 -0.83 -7.77 28.77
C GLN A 387 -2.37 -7.72 28.75
N LEU A 388 -3.01 -8.43 27.81
CA LEU A 388 -4.48 -8.53 27.72
C LEU A 388 -5.08 -9.45 28.78
N LEU A 389 -4.40 -10.55 29.09
CA LEU A 389 -4.86 -11.64 29.95
C LEU A 389 -3.81 -11.92 31.04
N PRO A 390 -3.65 -11.01 32.03
CA PRO A 390 -2.68 -11.21 33.10
C PRO A 390 -3.01 -12.46 33.93
N PRO A 391 -2.00 -13.29 34.29
CA PRO A 391 -2.22 -14.46 35.13
C PRO A 391 -2.71 -14.02 36.52
N GLY A 392 -3.95 -14.41 36.88
CA GLY A 392 -4.56 -14.09 38.17
C GLY A 392 -5.98 -13.51 38.10
N PHE A 393 -6.50 -13.19 36.91
CA PHE A 393 -7.88 -12.72 36.76
C PHE A 393 -8.89 -13.89 36.62
N PRO A 394 -9.90 -14.00 37.50
CA PRO A 394 -10.77 -15.19 37.59
C PRO A 394 -11.87 -15.30 36.51
N GLY A 395 -11.84 -14.50 35.44
CA GLY A 395 -12.90 -14.47 34.41
C GLY A 395 -12.54 -15.03 33.04
N THR A 396 -11.26 -15.04 32.66
CA THR A 396 -10.83 -15.32 31.27
C THR A 396 -9.49 -16.06 31.25
N SER A 397 -9.51 -17.38 31.03
CA SER A 397 -8.29 -18.18 30.94
C SER A 397 -7.58 -17.90 29.61
N ALA A 398 -6.29 -17.51 29.66
CA ALA A 398 -5.44 -17.38 28.47
C ALA A 398 -5.33 -18.70 27.71
N GLU A 399 -5.25 -19.81 28.43
CA GLU A 399 -5.22 -21.15 27.87
C GLU A 399 -6.49 -21.47 27.06
N PHE A 400 -7.66 -21.05 27.55
CA PHE A 400 -8.92 -21.23 26.81
C PHE A 400 -8.90 -20.47 25.48
N CYS A 401 -8.49 -19.19 25.49
CA CYS A 401 -8.45 -18.36 24.28
C CYS A 401 -7.46 -18.91 23.24
N ILE A 402 -6.30 -19.41 23.69
CA ILE A 402 -5.29 -20.03 22.82
C ILE A 402 -5.82 -21.35 22.23
N THR A 403 -6.44 -22.19 23.05
CA THR A 403 -7.03 -23.47 22.60
C THR A 403 -8.11 -23.25 21.56
N GLU A 404 -9.03 -22.32 21.83
CA GLU A 404 -10.11 -21.97 20.90
C GLU A 404 -9.53 -21.46 19.59
N ALA A 405 -8.61 -20.50 19.62
CA ALA A 405 -7.99 -19.96 18.41
C ALA A 405 -7.27 -21.03 17.58
N LEU A 406 -6.46 -21.89 18.20
CA LEU A 406 -5.72 -22.94 17.48
C LEU A 406 -6.62 -24.01 16.88
N SER A 407 -7.83 -24.22 17.41
CA SER A 407 -8.81 -25.13 16.81
C SER A 407 -9.36 -24.64 15.45
N HIS A 408 -9.33 -23.32 15.21
CA HIS A 408 -9.76 -22.69 13.96
C HIS A 408 -8.60 -22.44 12.97
N VAL A 409 -7.37 -22.79 13.32
CA VAL A 409 -6.21 -22.67 12.42
C VAL A 409 -6.15 -23.87 11.47
N ASP A 410 -6.04 -23.61 10.18
CA ASP A 410 -6.01 -24.63 9.14
C ASP A 410 -4.72 -25.48 9.21
N THR A 411 -4.87 -26.75 9.59
CA THR A 411 -3.78 -27.73 9.70
C THR A 411 -3.23 -28.20 8.36
N SER A 412 -3.94 -27.95 7.25
CA SER A 412 -3.46 -28.24 5.91
C SER A 412 -2.34 -27.28 5.50
N LEU A 413 -2.46 -26.02 5.92
CA LEU A 413 -1.52 -24.93 5.67
C LEU A 413 -0.43 -24.87 6.74
N PHE A 414 -0.79 -25.06 8.01
CA PHE A 414 0.13 -25.11 9.17
C PHE A 414 0.24 -26.55 9.69
N PRO A 415 1.18 -27.37 9.16
CA PRO A 415 1.28 -28.79 9.49
C PRO A 415 1.51 -29.02 10.99
N THR A 416 0.95 -30.12 11.50
CA THR A 416 1.29 -30.65 12.83
C THR A 416 2.58 -31.49 12.78
N ALA A 417 3.20 -31.73 13.94
CA ALA A 417 4.43 -32.53 14.11
C ALA A 417 4.44 -33.82 13.27
N SER A 418 3.33 -34.56 13.27
CA SER A 418 3.18 -35.82 12.54
C SER A 418 3.28 -35.67 11.02
N LEU A 419 2.87 -34.52 10.48
CA LEU A 419 2.89 -34.17 9.06
C LEU A 419 4.20 -33.55 8.60
N MET A 420 5.12 -33.23 9.53
CA MET A 420 6.43 -32.66 9.21
C MET A 420 7.43 -33.69 8.66
N PHE A 421 7.18 -34.99 8.85
CA PHE A 421 8.02 -36.08 8.35
C PHE A 421 7.67 -36.54 6.93
N ASP A 422 6.74 -35.85 6.25
CA ASP A 422 6.38 -36.13 4.87
C ASP A 422 7.36 -35.44 3.90
N GLU A 423 8.35 -36.19 3.41
CA GLU A 423 9.39 -35.70 2.47
C GLU A 423 8.82 -35.19 1.13
N SER A 424 7.53 -35.40 0.85
CA SER A 424 6.88 -34.87 -0.35
C SER A 424 6.51 -33.37 -0.26
N ARG A 425 6.59 -32.76 0.94
CA ARG A 425 6.29 -31.34 1.16
C ARG A 425 7.55 -30.48 1.07
N ASN A 426 7.45 -29.39 0.30
CA ASN A 426 8.51 -28.39 0.19
C ASN A 426 8.53 -27.56 1.49
N ASN A 427 9.65 -27.54 2.23
CA ASN A 427 9.78 -26.77 3.48
C ASN A 427 9.45 -25.30 3.23
N ASN A 428 8.29 -24.87 3.75
CA ASN A 428 7.82 -23.51 3.62
C ASN A 428 8.20 -22.74 4.90
N PRO A 429 9.11 -21.76 4.80
CA PRO A 429 9.58 -21.01 5.96
C PRO A 429 8.50 -20.17 6.63
N TYR A 430 7.32 -20.00 6.03
CA TYR A 430 6.18 -19.31 6.63
C TYR A 430 5.33 -20.20 7.55
N THR A 431 5.31 -21.53 7.35
CA THR A 431 4.31 -22.42 7.99
C THR A 431 4.91 -23.58 8.77
N GLU A 432 6.18 -23.90 8.55
CA GLU A 432 6.90 -24.96 9.27
C GLU A 432 7.00 -24.63 10.78
N SER A 433 6.64 -25.58 11.65
CA SER A 433 6.76 -25.52 13.12
C SER A 433 6.02 -24.38 13.85
N VAL A 434 5.30 -23.50 13.13
CA VAL A 434 4.76 -22.24 13.67
C VAL A 434 3.84 -22.46 14.87
N ARG A 435 2.96 -23.47 14.81
CA ARG A 435 2.01 -23.79 15.88
C ARG A 435 2.74 -24.23 17.16
N GLU A 436 3.79 -25.02 17.02
CA GLU A 436 4.57 -25.51 18.15
C GLU A 436 5.42 -24.40 18.77
N GLU A 437 6.12 -23.62 17.94
CA GLU A 437 6.93 -22.47 18.37
C GLU A 437 6.06 -21.42 19.09
N PHE A 438 4.86 -21.14 18.57
CA PHE A 438 3.91 -20.24 19.21
C PHE A 438 3.46 -20.77 20.59
N CYS A 439 3.10 -22.05 20.70
CA CYS A 439 2.73 -22.66 21.97
C CYS A 439 3.90 -22.66 22.97
N ALA A 440 5.12 -22.96 22.52
CA ALA A 440 6.33 -22.93 23.35
C ALA A 440 6.57 -21.53 23.92
N ALA A 441 6.44 -20.48 23.09
CA ALA A 441 6.52 -19.09 23.55
C ALA A 441 5.40 -18.72 24.53
N CYS A 442 4.17 -19.21 24.34
CA CYS A 442 3.08 -19.01 25.29
C CYS A 442 3.36 -19.65 26.67
N VAL A 443 3.99 -20.84 26.69
CA VAL A 443 4.45 -21.47 27.94
C VAL A 443 5.55 -20.65 28.60
N LEU A 444 6.52 -20.16 27.82
CA LEU A 444 7.62 -19.34 28.32
C LEU A 444 7.13 -18.09 29.06
N HIS A 445 6.05 -17.48 28.57
CA HIS A 445 5.43 -16.30 29.19
C HIS A 445 4.38 -16.62 30.25
N GLY A 446 4.15 -17.90 30.56
CA GLY A 446 3.23 -18.35 31.62
C GLY A 446 1.75 -18.25 31.25
N LEU A 447 1.41 -18.18 29.96
CA LEU A 447 0.02 -18.15 29.47
C LEU A 447 -0.62 -19.55 29.41
N VAL A 448 0.22 -20.57 29.25
CA VAL A 448 -0.17 -21.98 29.11
C VAL A 448 0.71 -22.82 30.03
N GLN A 449 0.11 -23.80 30.71
CA GLN A 449 0.86 -24.77 31.50
C GLN A 449 1.54 -25.79 30.57
N ARG A 450 2.79 -26.18 30.89
CA ARG A 450 3.59 -27.06 30.04
C ARG A 450 2.90 -28.40 29.80
N GLU A 451 2.19 -28.90 30.81
CA GLU A 451 1.45 -30.16 30.79
C GLU A 451 0.23 -30.13 29.84
N HIS A 452 -0.23 -28.94 29.45
CA HIS A 452 -1.41 -28.76 28.63
C HIS A 452 -1.09 -28.56 27.14
N VAL A 453 0.18 -28.36 26.78
CA VAL A 453 0.60 -28.10 25.39
C VAL A 453 0.20 -29.23 24.44
N GLU A 454 0.44 -30.48 24.82
CA GLU A 454 0.08 -31.65 24.00
C GLU A 454 -1.44 -31.77 23.81
N ARG A 455 -2.22 -31.39 24.83
CA ARG A 455 -3.69 -31.35 24.75
C ARG A 455 -4.16 -30.28 23.76
N ILE A 456 -3.52 -29.12 23.76
CA ILE A 456 -3.88 -27.98 22.90
C ILE A 456 -3.49 -28.25 21.44
N LEU A 457 -2.32 -28.82 21.21
CA LEU A 457 -1.85 -29.15 19.86
C LEU A 457 -2.51 -30.42 19.29
N GLY A 458 -2.98 -31.32 20.17
CA GLY A 458 -3.56 -32.61 19.80
C GLY A 458 -2.54 -33.69 19.46
N GLU A 459 -1.24 -33.41 19.61
CA GLU A 459 -0.11 -34.29 19.26
C GLU A 459 1.06 -34.09 20.23
N ILE A 460 2.00 -35.04 20.24
CA ILE A 460 3.25 -34.95 21.01
C ILE A 460 4.16 -33.91 20.35
N SER A 461 4.52 -32.85 21.09
CA SER A 461 5.43 -31.82 20.59
C SER A 461 6.88 -32.33 20.65
N LEU A 462 7.60 -32.21 19.52
CA LEU A 462 9.00 -32.63 19.39
C LEU A 462 9.99 -31.47 19.50
N SER A 463 9.51 -30.23 19.41
CA SER A 463 10.30 -28.99 19.38
C SER A 463 10.55 -28.37 20.75
N TYR A 464 10.08 -28.99 21.83
CA TYR A 464 10.19 -28.41 23.16
C TYR A 464 11.62 -28.51 23.73
N GLU A 465 12.32 -27.38 23.81
CA GLU A 465 13.64 -27.30 24.45
C GLU A 465 13.50 -27.11 25.97
N PRO A 466 13.82 -28.11 26.82
CA PRO A 466 13.58 -28.03 28.27
C PRO A 466 14.48 -27.00 28.97
N SER A 467 15.59 -26.63 28.35
CA SER A 467 16.57 -25.63 28.80
C SER A 467 16.17 -24.20 28.50
N LEU A 468 15.14 -23.96 27.68
CA LEU A 468 14.73 -22.62 27.29
C LEU A 468 14.15 -21.88 28.50
N GLN A 469 14.84 -20.82 28.94
CA GLN A 469 14.43 -19.98 30.06
C GLN A 469 14.05 -18.59 29.58
N LYS A 470 13.12 -17.95 30.29
CA LYS A 470 12.70 -16.58 30.00
C LYS A 470 13.86 -15.62 30.29
N HIS A 471 14.28 -14.88 29.27
CA HIS A 471 15.31 -13.88 29.38
C HIS A 471 14.83 -12.69 30.21
N SER A 472 15.75 -12.12 31.00
CA SER A 472 15.53 -10.90 31.76
C SER A 472 16.32 -9.76 31.13
N LYS A 473 15.64 -8.67 30.77
CA LYS A 473 16.25 -7.46 30.22
C LYS A 473 17.46 -7.02 31.05
N ASP A 474 17.29 -6.87 32.36
CA ASP A 474 18.34 -6.32 33.24
C ASP A 474 19.60 -7.18 33.25
N LYS A 475 19.45 -8.52 33.23
CA LYS A 475 20.61 -9.43 33.17
C LYS A 475 21.33 -9.31 31.84
N LEU A 476 20.59 -9.30 30.72
CA LEU A 476 21.16 -9.18 29.39
C LEU A 476 21.91 -7.84 29.21
N VAL A 477 21.37 -6.75 29.75
CA VAL A 477 22.02 -5.44 29.74
C VAL A 477 23.34 -5.49 30.52
N GLN A 478 23.32 -6.01 31.75
CA GLN A 478 24.54 -6.15 32.56
C GLN A 478 25.60 -7.03 31.88
N ASP A 479 25.18 -8.12 31.24
CA ASP A 479 26.07 -8.99 30.49
C ASP A 479 26.73 -8.26 29.32
N CYS A 480 25.98 -7.45 28.55
CA CYS A 480 26.51 -6.69 27.42
C CYS A 480 27.46 -5.56 27.84
N LEU A 481 27.15 -4.86 28.94
CA LEU A 481 28.02 -3.80 29.47
C LEU A 481 29.34 -4.37 30.02
N SER A 482 29.33 -5.63 30.48
CA SER A 482 30.53 -6.30 30.97
C SER A 482 31.43 -6.85 29.86
N ASP A 483 30.87 -7.14 28.69
CA ASP A 483 31.56 -7.83 27.59
C ASP A 483 30.96 -7.46 26.23
N THR A 484 31.69 -6.63 25.47
CA THR A 484 31.31 -6.14 24.14
C THR A 484 31.18 -7.26 23.10
N GLU A 485 31.83 -8.42 23.27
CA GLU A 485 31.69 -9.55 22.33
C GLU A 485 30.29 -10.16 22.39
N LYS A 486 29.63 -10.09 23.55
CA LYS A 486 28.26 -10.60 23.73
C LYS A 486 27.23 -9.82 22.91
N ILE A 487 27.51 -8.57 22.54
CA ILE A 487 26.63 -7.74 21.70
C ILE A 487 26.36 -8.43 20.35
N GLN A 488 27.39 -8.99 19.72
CA GLN A 488 27.22 -9.72 18.45
C GLN A 488 26.36 -10.97 18.62
N GLY A 489 26.50 -11.65 19.77
CA GLY A 489 25.65 -12.77 20.15
C GLY A 489 24.18 -12.35 20.24
N LEU A 490 23.87 -11.27 20.96
CA LEU A 490 22.49 -10.76 21.09
C LEU A 490 21.89 -10.34 19.74
N VAL A 491 22.66 -9.69 18.86
CA VAL A 491 22.16 -9.30 17.53
C VAL A 491 21.79 -10.54 16.69
N ARG A 492 22.49 -11.67 16.86
CA ARG A 492 22.11 -12.94 16.23
C ARG A 492 20.86 -13.56 16.86
N GLU A 493 20.62 -13.34 18.15
CA GLU A 493 19.40 -13.83 18.82
C GLU A 493 18.12 -13.19 18.27
N LEU A 494 18.20 -12.02 17.62
CA LEU A 494 17.05 -11.40 16.96
C LEU A 494 16.41 -12.28 15.88
N ASP A 495 17.14 -13.29 15.35
CA ASP A 495 16.60 -14.23 14.37
C ASP A 495 15.76 -15.35 14.97
N LYS A 496 15.83 -15.54 16.29
CA LYS A 496 15.20 -16.68 16.96
C LYS A 496 13.67 -16.55 17.01
N MET A 497 12.99 -17.68 17.04
CA MET A 497 11.54 -17.80 17.17
C MET A 497 11.19 -18.53 18.48
N ASP A 498 11.74 -18.04 19.59
CA ASP A 498 11.71 -18.73 20.89
C ASP A 498 10.90 -18.00 21.98
N GLY A 499 10.34 -16.82 21.68
CA GLY A 499 9.61 -15.98 22.61
C GLY A 499 10.46 -15.03 23.44
N ASN A 500 11.80 -15.09 23.36
CA ASN A 500 12.73 -14.25 24.14
C ASN A 500 13.16 -12.96 23.41
N VAL A 501 12.96 -12.87 22.10
CA VAL A 501 13.44 -11.75 21.27
C VAL A 501 12.98 -10.38 21.78
N GLY A 502 11.80 -10.29 22.39
CA GLY A 502 11.34 -9.03 23.00
C GLY A 502 12.28 -8.49 24.09
N ALA A 503 12.80 -9.37 24.96
CA ALA A 503 13.78 -8.98 25.99
C ALA A 503 15.14 -8.62 25.38
N VAL A 504 15.53 -9.30 24.30
CA VAL A 504 16.77 -9.01 23.54
C VAL A 504 16.70 -7.63 22.90
N CYS A 505 15.60 -7.30 22.20
CA CYS A 505 15.38 -5.99 21.60
C CYS A 505 15.46 -4.87 22.64
N GLN A 506 14.75 -5.03 23.77
CA GLN A 506 14.76 -4.06 24.87
C GLN A 506 16.15 -3.92 25.51
N ALA A 507 16.92 -5.01 25.63
CA ALA A 507 18.28 -4.97 26.15
C ALA A 507 19.22 -4.25 25.17
N LEU A 508 19.16 -4.54 23.88
CA LEU A 508 19.98 -3.88 22.85
C LEU A 508 19.71 -2.38 22.79
N VAL A 509 18.44 -1.95 22.84
CA VAL A 509 18.08 -0.53 22.84
C VAL A 509 18.51 0.16 24.13
N GLU A 510 18.46 -0.52 25.28
CA GLU A 510 18.97 0.01 26.53
C GLU A 510 20.49 0.15 26.53
N VAL A 511 21.24 -0.85 26.06
CA VAL A 511 22.69 -0.79 25.88
C VAL A 511 23.06 0.36 24.95
N LEU A 512 22.37 0.49 23.81
CA LEU A 512 22.55 1.61 22.88
C LEU A 512 22.36 2.96 23.58
N ARG A 513 21.28 3.12 24.36
CA ARG A 513 20.99 4.36 25.09
C ARG A 513 22.07 4.67 26.14
N GLN A 514 22.51 3.67 26.89
CA GLN A 514 23.55 3.83 27.91
C GLN A 514 24.90 4.17 27.29
N SER A 515 25.30 3.50 26.20
CA SER A 515 26.52 3.84 25.48
C SER A 515 26.45 5.25 24.86
N CYS A 516 25.28 5.72 24.40
CA CYS A 516 25.11 7.11 23.97
C CYS A 516 25.26 8.11 25.14
N HIS A 517 24.69 7.80 26.31
CA HIS A 517 24.76 8.66 27.50
C HIS A 517 26.19 8.73 28.08
N ASN A 518 26.86 7.58 28.15
CA ASN A 518 28.23 7.46 28.66
C ASN A 518 29.29 7.88 27.64
N LYS A 519 28.90 8.13 26.38
CA LYS A 519 29.79 8.40 25.24
C LYS A 519 30.81 7.28 24.99
N GLU A 520 30.38 6.03 25.12
CA GLU A 520 31.16 4.83 24.79
C GLU A 520 31.10 4.56 23.27
N THR A 521 31.76 5.42 22.49
CA THR A 521 31.64 5.47 21.02
C THR A 521 32.15 4.22 20.32
N MET A 522 33.17 3.55 20.85
CA MET A 522 33.70 2.29 20.30
C MET A 522 32.73 1.11 20.41
N SER A 523 32.14 0.90 21.59
CA SER A 523 31.11 -0.13 21.77
C SER A 523 29.87 0.16 20.91
N LEU A 524 29.52 1.46 20.81
CA LEU A 524 28.42 1.92 19.98
C LEU A 524 28.67 1.69 18.48
N LYS A 525 29.89 1.92 17.99
CA LYS A 525 30.31 1.60 16.61
C LYS A 525 30.04 0.14 16.28
N VAL A 526 30.51 -0.79 17.13
CA VAL A 526 30.30 -2.23 16.92
C VAL A 526 28.82 -2.58 16.84
N LEU A 527 28.01 -2.09 17.79
CA LEU A 527 26.57 -2.34 17.78
C LEU A 527 25.88 -1.76 16.53
N CYS A 528 26.19 -0.50 16.19
CA CYS A 528 25.58 0.19 15.07
C CYS A 528 25.93 -0.45 13.72
N SER A 529 27.20 -0.81 13.49
CA SER A 529 27.63 -1.50 12.28
C SER A 529 26.95 -2.86 12.13
N GLN A 530 26.80 -3.65 13.21
CA GLN A 530 26.13 -4.95 13.16
C GLN A 530 24.64 -4.83 12.83
N LEU A 531 23.95 -3.85 13.43
CA LEU A 531 22.53 -3.60 13.15
C LEU A 531 22.32 -3.06 11.73
N ALA A 532 23.15 -2.12 11.29
CA ALA A 532 23.11 -1.57 9.94
C ALA A 532 23.40 -2.64 8.87
N ALA A 533 24.30 -3.59 9.17
CA ALA A 533 24.60 -4.73 8.32
C ALA A 533 23.43 -5.69 8.10
N LYS A 534 22.41 -5.63 8.96
CA LYS A 534 21.26 -6.53 8.94
C LYS A 534 19.92 -5.77 9.03
N PRO A 535 19.45 -5.19 7.91
CA PRO A 535 18.24 -4.36 7.90
C PRO A 535 16.97 -5.05 8.40
N GLN A 536 16.86 -6.38 8.29
CA GLN A 536 15.71 -7.15 8.77
C GLN A 536 15.59 -7.13 10.31
N SER A 537 16.71 -7.06 11.01
CA SER A 537 16.73 -6.96 12.47
C SER A 537 16.14 -5.64 12.96
N LEU A 538 16.23 -4.58 12.16
CA LEU A 538 15.60 -3.29 12.47
C LEU A 538 14.07 -3.41 12.51
N ASP A 539 13.50 -4.20 11.59
CA ASP A 539 12.04 -4.42 11.54
C ASP A 539 11.56 -5.15 12.81
N VAL A 540 12.34 -6.14 13.26
CA VAL A 540 12.04 -6.90 14.48
C VAL A 540 12.16 -6.01 15.72
N ILE A 541 13.18 -5.14 15.79
CA ILE A 541 13.34 -4.20 16.91
C ILE A 541 12.11 -3.27 17.01
N LEU A 542 11.58 -2.78 15.88
CA LEU A 542 10.41 -1.90 15.86
C LEU A 542 9.09 -2.58 16.24
N LEU A 543 9.04 -3.92 16.31
CA LEU A 543 7.90 -4.61 16.93
C LEU A 543 7.84 -4.41 18.45
N PHE A 544 8.97 -4.11 19.10
CA PHE A 544 9.07 -4.06 20.57
C PHE A 544 9.41 -2.67 21.10
N GLU A 545 10.07 -1.83 20.32
CA GLU A 545 10.57 -0.53 20.73
C GLU A 545 10.08 0.60 19.82
N LYS A 546 9.87 1.78 20.41
CA LYS A 546 9.43 2.96 19.68
C LYS A 546 10.61 3.65 18.99
N LEU A 547 10.35 4.20 17.81
CA LEU A 547 11.37 4.89 17.01
C LEU A 547 12.15 5.99 17.79
N PRO A 548 11.50 6.86 18.61
CA PRO A 548 12.22 7.87 19.39
C PRO A 548 13.17 7.26 20.42
N ASN A 549 12.82 6.10 21.02
CA ASN A 549 13.66 5.44 22.02
C ASN A 549 15.03 5.00 21.47
N ILE A 550 15.13 4.86 20.15
CA ILE A 550 16.32 4.40 19.41
C ILE A 550 17.03 5.59 18.78
N LEU A 551 16.31 6.41 18.01
CA LEU A 551 16.93 7.44 17.18
C LEU A 551 17.24 8.73 17.94
N GLU A 552 16.43 9.11 18.93
CA GLU A 552 16.66 10.36 19.66
C GLU A 552 18.02 10.38 20.39
N PRO A 553 18.42 9.33 21.14
CA PRO A 553 19.75 9.29 21.77
C PRO A 553 20.91 9.34 20.76
N LEU A 554 20.78 8.66 19.62
CA LEU A 554 21.80 8.67 18.56
C LEU A 554 21.93 10.05 17.94
N CYS A 555 20.81 10.71 17.63
CA CYS A 555 20.81 12.05 17.06
C CYS A 555 21.39 13.08 18.03
N GLN A 556 21.03 12.99 19.32
CA GLN A 556 21.59 13.84 20.37
C GLN A 556 23.10 13.66 20.53
N LEU A 557 23.61 12.42 20.43
CA LEU A 557 25.04 12.13 20.46
C LEU A 557 25.76 12.75 19.26
N LEU A 558 25.23 12.54 18.04
CA LEU A 558 25.82 13.06 16.79
C LEU A 558 25.81 14.60 16.73
N ASP A 559 24.72 15.23 17.15
CA ASP A 559 24.61 16.70 17.18
C ASP A 559 25.60 17.34 18.17
N ASN A 560 25.88 16.66 19.28
CA ASN A 560 26.78 17.13 20.33
C ASN A 560 28.17 16.47 20.29
N TRP A 561 28.54 15.85 19.15
CA TRP A 561 29.79 15.12 19.03
C TRP A 561 31.01 16.03 19.26
N ARG A 562 31.88 15.62 20.17
CA ARG A 562 33.14 16.28 20.53
C ARG A 562 34.18 15.21 20.81
N TYR A 563 35.35 15.36 20.22
CA TYR A 563 36.54 14.57 20.53
C TYR A 563 37.30 15.19 21.72
N GLU A 564 38.12 14.39 22.41
CA GLU A 564 38.96 14.87 23.52
C GLU A 564 40.16 15.68 23.00
N ASP A 565 40.66 16.64 23.80
CA ASP A 565 41.71 17.58 23.38
C ASP A 565 43.10 16.90 23.22
N ASP A 566 43.25 15.67 23.68
CA ASP A 566 44.46 14.82 23.64
C ASP A 566 44.40 13.72 22.57
N GLN A 567 43.48 13.81 21.60
CA GLN A 567 43.38 12.87 20.48
C GLN A 567 44.58 12.98 19.53
N GLU A 568 45.38 11.90 19.47
CA GLU A 568 46.55 11.79 18.60
C GLU A 568 46.19 11.30 17.18
N GLU A 569 45.13 10.48 17.04
CA GLU A 569 44.66 9.93 15.75
C GLU A 569 43.19 10.32 15.50
N TYR A 570 42.90 10.98 14.37
CA TYR A 570 41.53 11.44 14.08
C TYR A 570 40.71 10.43 13.27
N GLN A 571 41.35 9.46 12.61
CA GLN A 571 40.64 8.45 11.81
C GLN A 571 39.57 7.66 12.61
N PRO A 572 39.84 7.13 13.82
CA PRO A 572 38.83 6.43 14.62
C PRO A 572 37.58 7.28 14.91
N VAL A 573 37.76 8.59 15.11
CA VAL A 573 36.66 9.53 15.39
C VAL A 573 35.66 9.57 14.23
N TYR A 574 36.15 9.55 12.99
CA TYR A 574 35.31 9.51 11.80
C TYR A 574 34.64 8.16 11.60
N GLU A 575 35.34 7.07 11.86
CA GLU A 575 34.78 5.72 11.74
C GLU A 575 33.65 5.48 12.76
N GLU A 576 33.85 5.91 14.02
CA GLU A 576 32.84 5.79 15.07
C GLU A 576 31.62 6.67 14.77
N PHE A 577 31.83 7.94 14.40
CA PHE A 577 30.74 8.83 13.99
C PHE A 577 29.97 8.27 12.79
N GLY A 578 30.71 7.77 11.79
CA GLY A 578 30.15 7.22 10.56
C GLY A 578 29.29 5.98 10.80
N ALA A 579 29.69 5.07 11.69
CA ALA A 579 28.92 3.88 12.04
C ALA A 579 27.59 4.23 12.73
N VAL A 580 27.61 5.20 13.66
CA VAL A 580 26.41 5.70 14.34
C VAL A 580 25.47 6.38 13.35
N LEU A 581 26.02 7.25 12.49
CA LEU A 581 25.25 7.93 11.44
C LEU A 581 24.67 6.91 10.44
N LEU A 582 25.40 5.87 10.07
CA LEU A 582 24.95 4.82 9.16
C LEU A 582 23.68 4.14 9.70
N LEU A 583 23.62 3.84 10.99
CA LEU A 583 22.41 3.27 11.60
C LEU A 583 21.23 4.24 11.52
N VAL A 584 21.44 5.53 11.83
CA VAL A 584 20.40 6.57 11.72
C VAL A 584 19.88 6.68 10.28
N LEU A 585 20.79 6.67 9.29
CA LEU A 585 20.44 6.69 7.87
C LEU A 585 19.71 5.39 7.48
N ALA A 586 20.13 4.23 7.98
CA ALA A 586 19.46 2.96 7.71
C ALA A 586 17.98 3.01 8.14
N PHE A 587 17.67 3.51 9.34
CA PHE A 587 16.28 3.74 9.76
C PHE A 587 15.58 4.78 8.88
N THR A 588 16.22 5.94 8.68
CA THR A 588 15.63 7.08 7.95
C THR A 588 15.18 6.68 6.55
N TYR A 589 16.05 6.00 5.80
CA TYR A 589 15.78 5.63 4.43
C TYR A 589 14.91 4.36 4.33
N ARG A 590 15.10 3.37 5.21
CA ARG A 590 14.30 2.14 5.19
C ARG A 590 12.83 2.41 5.46
N TYR A 591 12.55 3.30 6.42
CA TYR A 591 11.18 3.64 6.81
C TYR A 591 10.71 4.96 6.24
N ASN A 592 11.48 5.61 5.36
CA ASN A 592 11.18 6.91 4.74
C ASN A 592 10.70 7.95 5.78
N LEU A 593 11.56 8.16 6.78
CA LEU A 593 11.30 9.03 7.92
C LEU A 593 11.72 10.47 7.61
N ASN A 594 10.98 11.43 8.15
CA ASN A 594 11.38 12.83 8.17
C ASN A 594 12.03 13.23 9.52
N ALA A 595 12.67 14.40 9.59
CA ALA A 595 13.36 14.86 10.79
C ALA A 595 12.45 14.95 12.04
N VAL A 596 11.16 15.24 11.85
CA VAL A 596 10.18 15.32 12.95
C VAL A 596 9.84 13.93 13.49
N GLU A 597 9.64 12.95 12.61
CA GLU A 597 9.37 11.54 12.97
C GLU A 597 10.55 10.87 13.70
N ILE A 598 11.77 11.35 13.45
CA ILE A 598 12.99 10.90 14.15
C ILE A 598 13.07 11.45 15.58
N GLY A 599 12.30 12.50 15.91
CA GLY A 599 12.35 13.18 17.21
C GLY A 599 13.30 14.37 17.25
N ILE A 600 13.76 14.87 16.09
CA ILE A 600 14.63 16.05 16.04
C ILE A 600 13.77 17.31 16.17
N ALA A 601 13.80 17.92 17.35
CA ALA A 601 13.08 19.16 17.64
C ALA A 601 13.87 20.43 17.28
N SER A 602 15.20 20.34 17.16
CA SER A 602 16.06 21.51 16.93
C SER A 602 16.19 21.84 15.44
N PRO A 603 15.90 23.09 15.01
CA PRO A 603 16.13 23.52 13.63
C PRO A 603 17.62 23.58 13.26
N ASP A 604 18.51 23.65 14.26
CA ASP A 604 19.97 23.73 14.08
C ASP A 604 20.66 22.36 14.14
N SER A 605 19.90 21.26 14.17
CA SER A 605 20.45 19.89 14.20
C SER A 605 21.30 19.60 12.97
N TRP A 606 22.53 19.14 13.20
CA TRP A 606 23.45 18.69 12.16
C TRP A 606 22.90 17.44 11.47
N VAL A 607 22.34 16.51 12.25
CA VAL A 607 21.74 15.29 11.71
C VAL A 607 20.58 15.61 10.76
N ALA A 608 19.70 16.56 11.12
CA ALA A 608 18.62 16.99 10.24
C ALA A 608 19.15 17.62 8.94
N ARG A 609 20.24 18.40 9.02
CA ARG A 609 20.91 18.97 7.83
C ARG A 609 21.54 17.88 6.97
N ILE A 610 22.19 16.88 7.55
CA ILE A 610 22.80 15.75 6.82
C ILE A 610 21.72 14.93 6.11
N ILE A 611 20.63 14.57 6.79
CA ILE A 611 19.51 13.84 6.19
C ILE A 611 18.89 14.64 5.03
N GLY A 612 18.61 15.92 5.25
CA GLY A 612 17.91 16.76 4.26
C GLY A 612 18.78 17.26 3.12
N ARG A 613 20.09 17.45 3.32
CA ARG A 613 20.99 18.12 2.36
C ARG A 613 22.29 17.37 2.06
N GLY A 614 22.70 16.39 2.86
CA GLY A 614 23.98 15.68 2.69
C GLY A 614 24.09 14.92 1.36
N HIS A 615 22.96 14.52 0.78
CA HIS A 615 22.90 13.83 -0.51
C HIS A 615 22.83 14.80 -1.72
N ILE A 616 22.79 16.12 -1.50
CA ILE A 616 22.64 17.13 -2.54
C ILE A 616 24.01 17.67 -2.94
N GLY A 617 24.43 17.40 -4.19
CA GLY A 617 25.60 18.04 -4.80
C GLY A 617 25.35 19.53 -5.02
N ARG A 618 26.03 20.37 -4.24
CA ARG A 618 25.97 21.84 -4.31
C ARG A 618 27.14 22.37 -5.12
N GLN A 619 26.90 23.42 -5.91
CA GLN A 619 27.97 24.07 -6.68
C GLN A 619 28.86 24.94 -5.75
N CYS A 620 30.12 25.17 -6.11
CA CYS A 620 31.08 25.90 -5.24
C CYS A 620 30.61 27.33 -4.87
N ASN A 621 29.78 27.96 -5.71
CA ASN A 621 29.17 29.27 -5.45
C ASN A 621 28.03 29.23 -4.40
N GLU A 622 27.50 28.05 -4.09
CA GLU A 622 26.44 27.81 -3.10
C GLU A 622 27.00 27.33 -1.74
N LEU A 623 28.30 27.00 -1.69
CA LEU A 623 29.02 26.62 -0.48
C LEU A 623 29.52 27.85 0.26
N THR A 624 29.51 27.80 1.60
CA THR A 624 30.16 28.81 2.43
C THR A 624 31.67 28.80 2.22
N GLN A 625 32.36 29.91 2.56
CA GLN A 625 33.82 29.99 2.43
C GLN A 625 34.51 28.84 3.17
N ARG A 626 34.06 28.53 4.39
CA ARG A 626 34.58 27.42 5.20
C ARG A 626 34.34 26.05 4.56
N GLU A 627 33.14 25.79 4.03
CA GLU A 627 32.85 24.54 3.31
C GLU A 627 33.71 24.40 2.05
N ASN A 628 33.97 25.50 1.33
CA ASN A 628 34.88 25.51 0.18
C ASN A 628 36.33 25.23 0.59
N ASP A 629 36.80 25.83 1.68
CA ASP A 629 38.15 25.60 2.20
C ASP A 629 38.33 24.13 2.61
N HIS A 630 37.34 23.54 3.30
CA HIS A 630 37.32 22.12 3.64
C HIS A 630 37.29 21.23 2.40
N LEU A 631 36.41 21.52 1.44
CA LEU A 631 36.29 20.77 0.17
C LEU A 631 37.63 20.76 -0.59
N ASN A 632 38.30 21.91 -0.71
CA ASN A 632 39.60 22.01 -1.34
C ASN A 632 40.66 21.21 -0.56
N GLY A 633 40.66 21.29 0.77
CA GLY A 633 41.54 20.51 1.64
C GLY A 633 41.41 19.00 1.40
N TRP A 634 40.18 18.47 1.31
CA TRP A 634 39.92 17.07 0.99
C TRP A 634 40.35 16.68 -0.42
N ILE A 635 40.13 17.54 -1.43
CA ILE A 635 40.60 17.28 -2.80
C ILE A 635 42.12 17.20 -2.86
N HIS A 636 42.82 18.13 -2.19
CA HIS A 636 44.28 18.11 -2.13
C HIS A 636 44.79 16.89 -1.34
N GLY A 637 44.21 16.56 -0.20
CA GLY A 637 44.61 15.39 0.59
C GLY A 637 44.41 14.04 -0.11
N LEU A 638 43.38 13.90 -0.96
CA LEU A 638 43.08 12.66 -1.67
C LEU A 638 43.87 12.47 -2.97
N PHE A 639 44.23 13.55 -3.67
CA PHE A 639 44.79 13.45 -5.03
C PHE A 639 46.17 14.11 -5.20
N ASP A 640 46.67 14.86 -4.22
CA ASP A 640 48.01 15.43 -4.27
C ASP A 640 49.04 14.44 -3.72
N THR A 641 49.83 13.87 -4.63
CA THR A 641 50.90 12.92 -4.30
C THR A 641 52.06 13.53 -3.51
N GLU A 642 52.19 14.86 -3.47
CA GLU A 642 53.24 15.55 -2.69
C GLU A 642 52.82 15.82 -1.24
N ALA A 643 51.51 15.75 -0.93
CA ALA A 643 50.95 16.09 0.38
C ALA A 643 51.01 14.96 1.44
N GLY A 644 51.53 13.78 1.10
CA GLY A 644 51.77 12.71 2.07
C GLY A 644 50.51 11.94 2.54
N GLY A 645 49.38 12.08 1.85
CA GLY A 645 48.11 11.41 2.18
C GLY A 645 47.18 12.26 3.04
N LEU A 646 46.10 11.65 3.54
CA LEU A 646 45.16 12.30 4.46
C LEU A 646 45.85 12.58 5.81
N GLY A 647 46.28 13.82 6.04
CA GLY A 647 46.91 14.22 7.30
C GLY A 647 45.90 14.52 8.42
N ASP A 648 46.26 14.20 9.67
CA ASP A 648 45.46 14.50 10.86
C ASP A 648 45.15 16.00 11.05
N GLU A 649 45.97 16.89 10.47
CA GLU A 649 45.70 18.34 10.44
C GLU A 649 44.42 18.68 9.66
N LEU A 650 44.14 17.99 8.55
CA LEU A 650 42.90 18.18 7.80
C LEU A 650 41.70 17.64 8.59
N MET A 651 41.85 16.44 9.15
CA MET A 651 40.78 15.77 9.90
C MET A 651 40.44 16.46 11.22
N SER A 652 41.40 17.12 11.87
CA SER A 652 41.17 17.95 13.06
C SER A 652 40.48 19.28 12.72
N SER A 653 40.81 19.89 11.58
CA SER A 653 40.23 21.18 11.15
C SER A 653 38.75 21.08 10.70
N CYS A 654 38.36 19.95 10.12
CA CYS A 654 37.00 19.68 9.67
C CYS A 654 36.35 18.66 10.61
N PRO A 655 35.32 18.99 11.41
CA PRO A 655 34.66 17.97 12.23
C PRO A 655 33.81 17.03 11.35
N PRO A 656 33.56 15.77 11.78
CA PRO A 656 32.74 14.82 11.01
C PRO A 656 31.37 15.38 10.59
N GLN A 657 30.72 16.19 11.43
CA GLN A 657 29.43 16.81 11.08
C GLN A 657 29.50 17.72 9.84
N GLU A 658 30.61 18.44 9.66
CA GLU A 658 30.83 19.31 8.50
C GLU A 658 31.28 18.49 7.29
N PHE A 659 32.11 17.47 7.50
CA PHE A 659 32.56 16.56 6.45
C PHE A 659 31.38 15.92 5.70
N TYR A 660 30.41 15.33 6.39
CA TYR A 660 29.26 14.67 5.74
C TYR A 660 28.35 15.62 4.95
N LEU A 661 28.46 16.95 5.12
CA LEU A 661 27.76 17.94 4.29
C LEU A 661 28.51 18.34 3.02
N VAL A 662 29.81 18.05 2.94
CA VAL A 662 30.68 18.34 1.78
C VAL A 662 31.00 17.09 0.94
N VAL A 663 30.69 15.89 1.43
CA VAL A 663 30.88 14.61 0.71
C VAL A 663 30.22 14.60 -0.67
N ALA A 664 28.95 14.99 -0.81
CA ALA A 664 28.29 14.99 -2.12
C ALA A 664 28.93 15.97 -3.12
N PRO A 665 29.23 17.24 -2.75
CA PRO A 665 30.06 18.14 -3.55
C PRO A 665 31.46 17.61 -3.89
N LEU A 666 32.12 16.90 -2.97
CA LEU A 666 33.41 16.26 -3.19
C LEU A 666 33.33 15.20 -4.29
N PHE A 667 32.40 14.26 -4.18
CA PHE A 667 32.17 13.27 -5.24
C PHE A 667 31.79 13.90 -6.58
N GLN A 668 30.98 14.96 -6.57
CA GLN A 668 30.66 15.70 -7.78
C GLN A 668 31.92 16.29 -8.43
N SER A 669 32.80 16.89 -7.63
CA SER A 669 34.06 17.47 -8.09
C SER A 669 35.00 16.39 -8.66
N ILE A 670 35.10 15.23 -8.01
CA ILE A 670 35.87 14.07 -8.49
C ILE A 670 35.36 13.60 -9.84
N VAL A 671 34.03 13.41 -9.99
CA VAL A 671 33.43 12.97 -11.26
C VAL A 671 33.64 14.01 -12.37
N VAL A 672 33.50 15.30 -12.06
CA VAL A 672 33.75 16.38 -13.02
C VAL A 672 35.23 16.40 -13.44
N ALA A 673 36.15 16.27 -12.49
CA ALA A 673 37.59 16.25 -12.76
C ALA A 673 37.99 15.05 -13.63
N TYR A 674 37.44 13.86 -13.35
CA TYR A 674 37.67 12.67 -14.17
C TYR A 674 37.09 12.81 -15.58
N THR A 675 35.86 13.31 -15.72
CA THR A 675 35.22 13.48 -17.04
C THR A 675 35.92 14.50 -17.93
N HIS A 676 36.61 15.48 -17.36
CA HIS A 676 37.39 16.47 -18.09
C HIS A 676 38.88 16.06 -18.26
N GLY A 677 39.27 14.89 -17.77
CA GLY A 677 40.62 14.35 -17.92
C GLY A 677 41.67 14.97 -16.99
N TYR A 678 41.26 15.66 -15.93
CA TYR A 678 42.15 16.17 -14.89
C TYR A 678 42.64 15.07 -13.94
N LEU A 679 41.90 13.97 -13.81
CA LEU A 679 42.28 12.77 -13.07
C LEU A 679 42.46 11.60 -14.04
N ASN A 680 43.56 10.85 -13.91
CA ASN A 680 43.78 9.60 -14.64
C ASN A 680 43.25 8.39 -13.85
N ASP A 681 43.14 7.22 -14.49
CA ASP A 681 42.57 6.02 -13.87
C ASP A 681 43.35 5.56 -12.62
N GLU A 682 44.68 5.77 -12.58
CA GLU A 682 45.52 5.40 -11.43
C GLU A 682 45.36 6.35 -10.25
N SER A 683 45.26 7.66 -10.51
CA SER A 683 44.98 8.70 -9.50
C SER A 683 43.56 8.60 -8.97
N LEU A 684 42.59 8.28 -9.83
CA LEU A 684 41.23 7.99 -9.41
C LEU A 684 41.19 6.75 -8.52
N LYS A 685 41.85 5.67 -8.95
CA LYS A 685 41.92 4.44 -8.16
C LYS A 685 42.62 4.66 -6.82
N GLY A 686 43.75 5.37 -6.78
CA GLY A 686 44.47 5.69 -5.55
C GLY A 686 43.67 6.57 -4.59
N GLY A 687 43.04 7.64 -5.10
CA GLY A 687 42.22 8.53 -4.27
C GLY A 687 40.98 7.85 -3.71
N ILE A 688 40.28 7.05 -4.53
CA ILE A 688 39.12 6.29 -4.03
C ILE A 688 39.59 5.12 -3.14
N GLU A 689 40.73 4.46 -3.38
CA GLU A 689 41.29 3.41 -2.48
C GLU A 689 41.67 3.97 -1.09
N CYS A 690 42.20 5.19 -1.02
CA CYS A 690 42.41 5.90 0.25
C CYS A 690 41.08 6.26 0.96
N GLU A 691 40.06 6.67 0.20
CA GLU A 691 38.70 6.92 0.71
C GLU A 691 37.99 5.61 1.11
N TYR A 692 38.26 4.50 0.39
CA TYR A 692 37.73 3.16 0.66
C TYR A 692 38.23 2.64 2.01
N HIS A 693 39.53 2.80 2.28
CA HIS A 693 40.19 2.31 3.48
C HIS A 693 39.89 3.17 4.73
N CYS A 694 39.59 4.46 4.56
CA CYS A 694 39.31 5.34 5.70
C CYS A 694 37.84 5.33 6.14
N GLN A 695 36.86 5.06 5.26
CA GLN A 695 35.44 5.26 5.62
C GLN A 695 34.39 4.37 4.92
N LEU A 696 34.74 3.58 3.89
CA LEU A 696 33.73 2.87 3.06
C LEU A 696 33.73 1.34 3.18
N ASP A 697 34.67 0.72 3.90
CA ASP A 697 34.66 -0.73 4.12
C ASP A 697 33.37 -1.21 4.83
N ASP A 698 32.73 -0.39 5.67
CA ASP A 698 31.40 -0.69 6.25
C ASP A 698 30.22 -0.21 5.37
N PHE A 699 30.42 0.87 4.61
CA PHE A 699 29.35 1.57 3.86
C PHE A 699 29.06 0.96 2.46
N ILE A 700 30.04 0.30 1.83
CA ILE A 700 29.89 -0.29 0.48
C ILE A 700 29.74 -1.82 0.51
N LEU A 701 30.27 -2.51 1.53
CA LEU A 701 30.09 -3.97 1.68
C LEU A 701 28.68 -4.37 2.15
N THR A 702 27.88 -3.45 2.69
CA THR A 702 26.46 -3.64 2.90
C THR A 702 25.69 -3.55 1.57
N ARG A 703 25.73 -4.66 0.83
CA ARG A 703 24.81 -4.92 -0.28
C ARG A 703 23.38 -4.62 0.14
N GLN A 704 22.70 -3.86 -0.71
CA GLN A 704 21.28 -3.49 -0.71
C GLN A 704 20.93 -2.19 0.06
N THR A 705 20.92 -1.10 -0.72
CA THR A 705 19.70 -0.35 -1.14
C THR A 705 19.54 1.13 -0.81
N LEU A 706 20.38 1.86 -0.06
CA LEU A 706 19.89 3.17 0.43
C LEU A 706 20.72 4.43 0.20
N TRP A 707 22.01 4.38 -0.11
CA TRP A 707 22.78 5.60 -0.41
C TRP A 707 23.31 5.70 -1.84
N ILE A 708 23.50 4.54 -2.46
CA ILE A 708 24.24 4.42 -3.70
C ILE A 708 23.36 4.37 -4.98
N PRO A 709 22.07 3.96 -5.00
CA PRO A 709 21.34 3.83 -6.28
C PRO A 709 21.24 5.13 -7.09
N SER A 710 21.01 6.30 -6.48
CA SER A 710 20.88 7.54 -7.28
C SER A 710 22.22 8.05 -7.83
N TYR A 711 23.34 7.83 -7.12
CA TYR A 711 24.67 8.27 -7.57
C TYR A 711 25.37 7.21 -8.44
N CYS A 712 25.26 5.92 -8.09
CA CYS A 712 25.91 4.82 -8.82
C CYS A 712 25.12 4.26 -10.00
N HIS A 713 23.79 4.44 -10.09
CA HIS A 713 23.07 3.98 -11.29
C HIS A 713 23.42 4.83 -12.54
N LEU A 714 23.93 6.05 -12.35
CA LEU A 714 24.56 6.88 -13.39
C LEU A 714 26.01 6.49 -13.68
N LEU A 715 26.78 6.06 -12.66
CA LEU A 715 28.17 5.60 -12.80
C LEU A 715 28.28 4.20 -13.42
N PHE A 716 27.48 3.22 -12.99
CA PHE A 716 27.51 1.84 -13.52
C PHE A 716 27.06 1.75 -14.98
N ARG A 717 26.12 2.60 -15.42
CA ARG A 717 25.72 2.66 -16.84
C ARG A 717 26.84 3.17 -17.76
N ARG A 718 27.80 3.94 -17.23
CA ARG A 718 29.03 4.35 -17.94
C ARG A 718 30.17 3.34 -17.76
N PHE A 719 30.20 2.59 -16.66
CA PHE A 719 31.21 1.56 -16.40
C PHE A 719 31.01 0.27 -17.24
N ASP A 720 29.77 -0.13 -17.54
CA ASP A 720 29.48 -1.25 -18.48
C ASP A 720 29.98 -0.95 -19.92
N SER A 721 30.05 0.34 -20.29
CA SER A 721 30.67 0.77 -21.54
C SER A 721 32.19 0.55 -21.56
N TRP A 722 32.85 0.43 -20.41
CA TRP A 722 34.31 0.32 -20.29
C TRP A 722 34.79 -1.14 -20.37
N GLN A 723 34.00 -2.10 -19.86
CA GLN A 723 34.28 -3.54 -20.07
C GLN A 723 34.08 -3.98 -21.52
N THR A 724 33.24 -3.28 -22.29
CA THR A 724 32.98 -3.62 -23.69
C THR A 724 34.08 -3.09 -24.63
N ILE A 725 34.87 -2.10 -24.21
CA ILE A 725 35.92 -1.44 -25.03
C ILE A 725 37.33 -1.98 -24.70
N SER A 726 37.57 -2.51 -23.51
CA SER A 726 38.88 -3.07 -23.08
C SER A 726 39.08 -4.57 -23.39
N GLY A 727 38.12 -5.20 -24.06
CA GLY A 727 38.14 -6.63 -24.43
C GLY A 727 39.03 -6.99 -25.62
N SER A 728 40.27 -6.48 -25.73
CA SER A 728 41.21 -6.96 -26.74
C SER A 728 42.69 -6.94 -26.34
N THR A 729 43.07 -7.58 -25.22
CA THR A 729 44.35 -8.35 -25.17
C THR A 729 44.51 -9.17 -23.87
N LYS A 730 44.44 -10.50 -24.02
CA LYS A 730 45.13 -11.59 -23.31
C LYS A 730 45.18 -11.63 -21.75
N LYS A 731 44.32 -12.52 -21.24
CA LYS A 731 44.59 -13.69 -20.35
C LYS A 731 45.61 -13.53 -19.20
N ASN A 732 45.11 -13.39 -17.98
CA ASN A 732 45.44 -14.29 -16.88
C ASN A 732 44.28 -14.38 -15.87
N LYS A 733 44.03 -15.58 -15.36
CA LYS A 733 42.83 -15.98 -14.61
C LYS A 733 42.96 -15.58 -13.12
N SER A 734 41.91 -14.97 -12.55
CA SER A 734 41.61 -14.94 -11.12
C SER A 734 40.11 -15.24 -10.89
N PRO A 735 39.69 -15.69 -9.69
CA PRO A 735 38.45 -16.43 -9.48
C PRO A 735 37.23 -15.51 -9.29
N LEU A 736 36.80 -14.86 -10.36
CA LEU A 736 35.58 -14.02 -10.39
C LEU A 736 34.59 -14.42 -11.49
N SER A 737 34.85 -15.50 -12.24
CA SER A 737 34.03 -15.91 -13.39
C SER A 737 32.94 -16.94 -13.10
N ARG A 738 32.55 -17.20 -11.84
CA ARG A 738 31.47 -18.16 -11.51
C ARG A 738 30.13 -17.55 -11.11
N PHE A 739 29.99 -16.23 -11.01
CA PHE A 739 28.75 -15.62 -10.48
C PHE A 739 27.82 -14.94 -11.50
N CYS A 740 28.13 -14.97 -12.81
CA CYS A 740 27.26 -14.35 -13.84
C CYS A 740 26.31 -15.32 -14.58
N ASN A 741 26.11 -16.56 -14.11
CA ASN A 741 25.19 -17.52 -14.75
C ASN A 741 24.05 -18.00 -13.83
N SER A 742 23.44 -17.09 -13.04
CA SER A 742 22.24 -17.42 -12.25
C SER A 742 21.19 -16.31 -12.18
N SER A 743 21.04 -15.52 -13.24
CA SER A 743 19.90 -14.60 -13.42
C SER A 743 19.43 -14.60 -14.88
N SER A 744 19.06 -15.77 -15.37
CA SER A 744 18.28 -15.94 -16.60
C SER A 744 17.23 -17.03 -16.41
N SER A 745 16.30 -16.82 -15.47
CA SER A 745 15.07 -17.60 -15.39
C SER A 745 14.04 -16.97 -16.32
N GLN A 746 14.05 -17.43 -17.56
CA GLN A 746 12.97 -17.26 -18.53
C GLN A 746 11.65 -17.76 -17.92
N VAL A 747 10.60 -16.94 -18.00
CA VAL A 747 9.21 -17.37 -17.81
C VAL A 747 8.77 -18.10 -19.07
N PRO A 748 8.35 -19.38 -19.03
CA PRO A 748 7.81 -20.05 -20.20
C PRO A 748 6.30 -19.77 -20.32
N PHE A 749 5.92 -19.13 -21.43
CA PHE A 749 4.57 -19.13 -21.96
C PHE A 749 4.11 -20.58 -22.24
N ARG A 750 3.08 -21.08 -21.55
CA ARG A 750 2.34 -22.29 -21.96
C ARG A 750 1.24 -21.91 -22.95
N GLY A 751 1.52 -22.10 -24.23
CA GLY A 751 0.53 -22.28 -25.30
C GLY A 751 0.22 -23.77 -25.50
N LYS A 752 -1.05 -24.08 -25.75
CA LYS A 752 -1.61 -25.43 -25.90
C LYS A 752 -1.10 -26.18 -27.16
N GLN A 753 -1.16 -27.50 -27.02
CA GLN A 753 -0.93 -28.61 -27.97
C GLN A 753 -1.40 -28.44 -29.43
N ALA A 754 -0.61 -28.98 -30.37
CA ALA A 754 -1.03 -29.75 -31.56
C ALA A 754 0.19 -30.56 -32.09
N GLN A 755 0.25 -31.87 -31.87
CA GLN A 755 0.02 -32.97 -32.83
C GLN A 755 1.10 -33.19 -33.94
N CYS A 756 1.78 -34.35 -33.81
CA CYS A 756 2.17 -35.35 -34.83
C CYS A 756 3.22 -35.00 -35.91
N PHE A 757 4.38 -35.67 -35.92
CA PHE A 757 4.66 -36.93 -36.65
C PHE A 757 6.15 -37.35 -36.53
N HIS A 758 6.38 -38.63 -36.25
CA HIS A 758 7.65 -39.39 -36.28
C HIS A 758 8.10 -39.63 -37.75
N PRO A 759 9.38 -39.96 -38.04
CA PRO A 759 10.06 -41.21 -37.62
C PRO A 759 11.28 -41.02 -36.71
#